data_AF-A0A2A6B2Y3-F1
#
_entry.id   AF-A0A2A6B2Y3-F1
#
_cell.length_a   1.000
_cell.length_b   1.000
_cell.length_c   1.000
_cell.angle_alpha   90.00
_cell.angle_beta   90.00
_cell.angle_gamma   90.00
#
_symmetry.space_group_name_H-M   'P 1'
#
loop_
_entity.id
_entity.type
_entity.pdbx_description
1 polymer ?
#
loop_
_entity_poly.entity_id
_entity_poly.type
_entity_poly.pdbx_seq_one_letter_code
_entity_poly.pdbx_strand_id
1 'polypeptide(L)'
;MAGLLKVVDKDSLLRSIVLAKAKADVQFLKFKWKGMDIKSSKNIDADNLKKGNALVKTLTFNRNDCQRKHVEKFLSEIRMPFKDSYGLEDIKNIQRSLNDDGFIHQWSGAIPSQRNIVIIKICNSISDNYSTRCDNCNIVFLSEQCFERHRKKSNNGGSRCQIIQFCKLCNRFFNKKNFAKGESHICGNTEFCIRCCTHVQPIKTHACYTRMPTEAGKKKFREKEKTVKIIAFDVECTQSIENEDGTFEYLDKHEVVCVVARKACFECFHLRRINKDVNCSNCGKYPEVFSYQTTKDVLNDFIDWLFLPEHDESYLFAHYGGRYDYLLLIHAMIMRNIKPDIIQKGRRIVAGSVVHNECTLYIRDSYNLIPLALGNFKKAFGLISCDDKGEFPFQLIQEKFYNSRFSGLPPIRYYGTDAKTEEKREEFLKWYNEHNTDLYVFDFGEELISYCKKDVDLLLMGLIEYPHAMIQLTSWDPIPAVCTLASFTAFILRCDHIKPKVLCNFPDNGYSFNRQQSSIAIKWLKWQMEKTGEHIRHAENGGEVKVSLPDLTTFVDGYCVRKSDGAVVIYCFRGCYWHGHSKCFNPHDFNKQCQQHFGTLYAMTMDRHKKLSESYTVISAWECEIKKELSINKTMREFFNSCESGRLVLRTSMQGGRTEAHAKRANSSIDKKVVYYDVNSLYPTVMSTCDLPVGPAEIKRDGFPPVPSREFNFTGLGHVRILPPQNLRYPLLGIKMNNTLLFCLCKLCGSKKSSARCNHTDEERSIVGTWTHFELQKAMSLGYVILTYYEVWIFKKFSNTLFKEYVKTFYTIKISSSGWPKWLKTAEDKKKCLQN
;
A
#
# COMPACT_ATOMS: atom_id res chain seq x y z
N MET A 1 -13.38 32.25 -29.31
CA MET A 1 -13.45 33.39 -28.36
C MET A 1 -13.30 32.86 -26.94
N ALA A 2 -12.49 33.56 -26.13
CA ALA A 2 -12.41 33.58 -24.66
C ALA A 2 -12.80 32.31 -23.86
N GLY A 3 -11.83 31.71 -23.18
CA GLY A 3 -12.02 30.58 -22.28
C GLY A 3 -12.97 30.87 -21.11
N LEU A 4 -13.88 29.94 -20.86
CA LEU A 4 -14.72 29.92 -19.66
C LEU A 4 -13.94 29.30 -18.50
N LEU A 5 -13.61 30.10 -17.48
CA LEU A 5 -13.28 29.62 -16.13
C LEU A 5 -14.53 28.95 -15.55
N LYS A 6 -14.59 27.61 -15.57
CA LYS A 6 -15.70 26.88 -14.95
C LYS A 6 -15.42 26.71 -13.47
N VAL A 7 -16.04 27.57 -12.68
CA VAL A 7 -15.98 27.56 -11.21
C VAL A 7 -16.70 26.30 -10.70
N VAL A 8 -15.94 25.33 -10.19
CA VAL A 8 -16.47 24.02 -9.74
C VAL A 8 -17.25 24.16 -8.41
N ASP A 9 -17.00 25.24 -7.68
CA ASP A 9 -17.75 25.63 -6.49
C ASP A 9 -17.68 27.17 -6.35
N LYS A 10 -18.81 27.83 -6.64
CA LYS A 10 -18.94 29.30 -6.68
C LYS A 10 -18.61 29.93 -5.34
N ASP A 11 -18.90 29.23 -4.25
CA ASP A 11 -18.66 29.72 -2.88
C ASP A 11 -17.20 29.58 -2.49
N SER A 12 -16.51 28.51 -2.92
CA SER A 12 -15.06 28.34 -2.67
C SER A 12 -14.20 29.35 -3.41
N LEU A 13 -14.54 29.71 -4.65
CA LEU A 13 -13.80 30.73 -5.40
C LEU A 13 -14.01 32.12 -4.81
N LEU A 14 -15.25 32.47 -4.47
CA LEU A 14 -15.57 33.76 -3.86
C LEU A 14 -14.93 33.89 -2.46
N ARG A 15 -14.96 32.83 -1.64
CA ARG A 15 -14.23 32.77 -0.35
C ARG A 15 -12.72 32.95 -0.53
N SER A 16 -12.15 32.38 -1.61
CA SER A 16 -10.72 32.49 -1.90
C SER A 16 -10.32 33.90 -2.34
N ILE A 17 -11.16 34.57 -3.16
CA ILE A 17 -10.95 35.96 -3.58
C ILE A 17 -11.09 36.92 -2.39
N VAL A 18 -12.13 36.73 -1.58
CA VAL A 18 -12.37 37.52 -0.35
C VAL A 18 -11.23 37.34 0.65
N LEU A 19 -10.77 36.11 0.88
CA LEU A 19 -9.65 35.83 1.79
C LEU A 19 -8.33 36.40 1.25
N ALA A 20 -8.10 36.33 -0.07
CA ALA A 20 -6.91 36.89 -0.70
C ALA A 20 -6.89 38.42 -0.59
N LYS A 21 -8.01 39.10 -0.85
CA LYS A 21 -8.13 40.56 -0.68
C LYS A 21 -7.97 40.99 0.77
N ALA A 22 -8.61 40.30 1.72
CA ALA A 22 -8.46 40.58 3.14
C ALA A 22 -7.01 40.39 3.64
N LYS A 23 -6.30 39.35 3.14
CA LYS A 23 -4.87 39.15 3.45
C LYS A 23 -3.99 40.24 2.84
N ALA A 24 -4.27 40.67 1.62
CA ALA A 24 -3.55 41.75 0.95
C ALA A 24 -3.75 43.08 1.69
N ASP A 25 -4.97 43.40 2.12
CA ASP A 25 -5.28 44.63 2.88
C ASP A 25 -4.64 44.63 4.26
N VAL A 26 -4.59 43.47 4.95
CA VAL A 26 -3.86 43.32 6.22
C VAL A 26 -2.36 43.47 6.02
N GLN A 27 -1.80 42.92 4.93
CA GLN A 27 -0.39 43.12 4.61
C GLN A 27 -0.11 44.58 4.29
N PHE A 28 -0.96 45.25 3.51
CA PHE A 28 -0.85 46.68 3.20
C PHE A 28 -0.89 47.53 4.47
N LEU A 29 -1.84 47.30 5.38
CA LEU A 29 -1.92 47.99 6.67
C LEU A 29 -0.67 47.74 7.53
N LYS A 30 -0.11 46.52 7.53
CA LYS A 30 1.14 46.18 8.24
C LYS A 30 2.37 46.85 7.60
N PHE A 31 2.44 46.93 6.28
CA PHE A 31 3.51 47.62 5.55
C PHE A 31 3.45 49.13 5.77
N LYS A 32 2.25 49.72 5.75
CA LYS A 32 2.02 51.13 6.13
C LYS A 32 2.42 51.39 7.59
N TRP A 33 2.16 50.44 8.50
CA TRP A 33 2.60 50.49 9.90
C TRP A 33 4.13 50.44 10.06
N LYS A 34 4.83 49.65 9.23
CA LYS A 34 6.30 49.58 9.25
C LYS A 34 6.99 50.84 8.72
N GLY A 35 6.25 51.78 8.13
CA GLY A 35 6.78 53.02 7.53
C GLY A 35 6.32 54.32 8.19
N MET A 36 5.56 54.30 9.29
CA MET A 36 5.14 55.52 10.00
C MET A 36 5.80 55.61 11.39
N ASP A 37 6.46 56.74 11.65
CA ASP A 37 6.95 57.10 13.00
C ASP A 37 5.74 57.43 13.91
N ILE A 38 5.65 56.76 15.06
CA ILE A 38 4.43 56.57 15.85
C ILE A 38 4.17 57.78 16.76
N LYS A 39 3.91 58.96 16.20
CA LYS A 39 3.56 60.12 17.04
C LYS A 39 2.38 61.00 16.62
N SER A 40 1.64 60.73 15.54
CA SER A 40 0.58 61.68 15.15
C SER A 40 -0.71 61.18 14.48
N SER A 41 -1.05 59.89 14.44
CA SER A 41 -2.38 59.47 13.93
C SER A 41 -3.30 58.95 15.03
N LYS A 42 -4.34 59.74 15.32
CA LYS A 42 -5.44 59.39 16.24
C LYS A 42 -6.16 58.12 15.76
N ASN A 43 -5.97 57.02 16.50
CA ASN A 43 -6.87 55.89 16.79
C ASN A 43 -7.71 55.19 15.69
N ILE A 44 -7.60 55.51 14.39
CA ILE A 44 -8.47 54.87 13.36
C ILE A 44 -7.81 53.65 12.69
N ASP A 45 -6.48 53.57 12.58
CA ASP A 45 -5.82 52.49 11.80
C ASP A 45 -5.52 51.20 12.58
N ALA A 46 -5.26 51.27 13.90
CA ALA A 46 -5.03 50.06 14.71
C ALA A 46 -6.31 49.22 14.86
N ASP A 47 -7.46 49.88 14.95
CA ASP A 47 -8.77 49.22 15.08
C ASP A 47 -9.18 48.54 13.76
N ASN A 48 -8.85 49.14 12.62
CA ASN A 48 -9.02 48.53 11.29
C ASN A 48 -8.10 47.31 11.10
N LEU A 49 -6.85 47.36 11.56
CA LEU A 49 -5.95 46.21 11.54
C LEU A 49 -6.46 45.09 12.46
N LYS A 50 -7.04 45.43 13.61
CA LYS A 50 -7.68 44.47 14.54
C LYS A 50 -8.91 43.82 13.92
N LYS A 51 -9.80 44.60 13.30
CA LYS A 51 -10.97 44.13 12.55
C LYS A 51 -10.57 43.24 11.37
N GLY A 52 -9.57 43.64 10.59
CA GLY A 52 -9.03 42.86 9.48
C GLY A 52 -8.41 41.52 9.92
N ASN A 53 -7.61 41.52 10.99
CA ASN A 53 -7.06 40.29 11.56
C ASN A 53 -8.17 39.37 12.12
N ALA A 54 -9.15 39.92 12.84
CA ALA A 54 -10.29 39.16 13.37
C ALA A 54 -11.14 38.54 12.26
N LEU A 55 -11.35 39.27 11.16
CA LEU A 55 -12.07 38.80 9.97
C LEU A 55 -11.31 37.66 9.27
N VAL A 56 -9.99 37.80 9.05
CA VAL A 56 -9.15 36.73 8.50
C VAL A 56 -9.17 35.51 9.41
N LYS A 57 -9.09 35.69 10.74
CA LYS A 57 -9.16 34.59 11.71
C LYS A 57 -10.51 33.86 11.62
N THR A 58 -11.61 34.61 11.53
CA THR A 58 -12.98 34.06 11.41
C THR A 58 -13.18 33.29 10.10
N LEU A 59 -12.67 33.82 8.98
CA LEU A 59 -12.71 33.17 7.66
C LEU A 59 -11.80 31.93 7.57
N THR A 60 -10.73 31.88 8.37
CA THR A 60 -9.78 30.75 8.38
C THR A 60 -10.24 29.60 9.29
N PHE A 61 -10.90 29.90 10.43
CA PHE A 61 -11.28 28.90 11.44
C PHE A 61 -12.51 28.07 11.04
N ASN A 62 -13.53 28.66 10.41
CA ASN A 62 -14.76 27.96 10.00
C ASN A 62 -14.73 27.51 8.52
N ARG A 63 -13.70 26.75 8.16
CA ARG A 63 -13.40 26.32 6.77
C ARG A 63 -14.47 25.44 6.12
N ASN A 64 -15.42 24.88 6.89
CA ASN A 64 -16.46 23.96 6.39
C ASN A 64 -17.91 24.48 6.51
N ASP A 65 -18.18 25.64 7.13
CA ASP A 65 -19.58 26.01 7.48
C ASP A 65 -19.92 27.51 7.33
N CYS A 66 -19.29 28.22 6.38
CA CYS A 66 -19.58 29.63 6.16
C CYS A 66 -20.93 29.83 5.43
N GLN A 67 -22.00 30.14 6.16
CA GLN A 67 -23.32 30.41 5.60
C GLN A 67 -23.37 31.76 4.82
N ARG A 68 -24.15 31.78 3.74
CA ARG A 68 -24.38 32.87 2.76
C ARG A 68 -24.41 34.29 3.35
N LYS A 69 -25.02 34.45 4.53
CA LYS A 69 -25.14 35.71 5.29
C LYS A 69 -23.81 36.41 5.64
N HIS A 70 -22.71 35.68 5.79
CA HIS A 70 -21.41 36.28 6.14
C HIS A 70 -20.67 36.83 4.92
N VAL A 71 -20.95 36.28 3.73
CA VAL A 71 -20.39 36.74 2.45
C VAL A 71 -21.11 38.01 1.98
N GLU A 72 -22.43 38.10 2.16
CA GLU A 72 -23.21 39.29 1.81
C GLU A 72 -22.86 40.50 2.68
N LYS A 73 -22.63 40.29 3.98
CA LYS A 73 -22.14 41.36 4.88
C LYS A 73 -20.80 41.94 4.40
N PHE A 74 -19.89 41.08 3.95
CA PHE A 74 -18.59 41.52 3.43
C PHE A 74 -18.70 42.30 2.12
N LEU A 75 -19.52 41.84 1.16
CA LEU A 75 -19.72 42.52 -0.12
C LEU A 75 -20.30 43.93 0.04
N SER A 76 -21.14 44.15 1.06
CA SER A 76 -21.66 45.47 1.41
C SER A 76 -20.59 46.43 1.94
N GLU A 77 -19.60 45.93 2.68
CA GLU A 77 -18.53 46.75 3.28
C GLU A 77 -17.48 47.18 2.25
N ILE A 78 -17.18 46.34 1.25
CA ILE A 78 -16.22 46.66 0.18
C ILE A 78 -16.86 47.30 -1.06
N ARG A 79 -18.15 47.64 -1.01
CA ARG A 79 -18.93 48.28 -2.08
C ARG A 79 -18.79 47.61 -3.46
N MET A 80 -18.66 46.29 -3.50
CA MET A 80 -18.66 45.54 -4.76
C MET A 80 -20.07 45.00 -5.04
N PRO A 81 -20.68 45.31 -6.21
CA PRO A 81 -21.99 44.78 -6.54
C PRO A 81 -21.93 43.26 -6.77
N PHE A 82 -22.84 42.54 -6.12
CA PHE A 82 -23.03 41.11 -6.34
C PHE A 82 -23.69 40.88 -7.71
N LYS A 83 -23.15 39.96 -8.50
CA LYS A 83 -23.80 39.46 -9.73
C LYS A 83 -23.99 37.96 -9.64
N ASP A 84 -25.13 37.47 -10.13
CA ASP A 84 -25.43 36.05 -10.18
C ASP A 84 -24.54 35.26 -11.15
N SER A 85 -23.85 35.96 -12.04
CA SER A 85 -22.76 35.45 -12.86
C SER A 85 -21.71 36.53 -13.08
N TYR A 86 -20.43 36.14 -13.05
CA TYR A 86 -19.31 37.02 -13.37
C TYR A 86 -18.70 36.58 -14.70
N GLY A 87 -18.69 37.50 -15.67
CA GLY A 87 -18.07 37.29 -16.98
C GLY A 87 -16.58 37.58 -16.97
N LEU A 88 -15.92 37.29 -18.10
CA LEU A 88 -14.48 37.52 -18.27
C LEU A 88 -14.09 39.01 -18.11
N GLU A 89 -15.00 39.91 -18.51
CA GLU A 89 -14.79 41.36 -18.39
C GLU A 89 -14.97 41.86 -16.96
N ASP A 90 -15.84 41.22 -16.16
CA ASP A 90 -15.97 41.51 -14.74
C ASP A 90 -14.69 41.11 -13.97
N ILE A 91 -14.10 39.94 -14.31
CA ILE A 91 -12.82 39.50 -13.72
C ILE A 91 -11.68 40.43 -14.12
N LYS A 92 -11.62 40.86 -15.39
CA LYS A 92 -10.62 41.84 -15.84
C LYS A 92 -10.80 43.20 -15.17
N ASN A 93 -12.04 43.63 -14.91
CA ASN A 93 -12.30 44.89 -14.20
C ASN A 93 -11.95 44.79 -12.71
N ILE A 94 -12.16 43.64 -12.06
CA ILE A 94 -11.65 43.37 -10.71
C ILE A 94 -10.12 43.39 -10.71
N GLN A 95 -9.50 42.82 -11.74
CA GLN A 95 -8.04 42.81 -11.88
C GLN A 95 -7.46 44.21 -12.18
N ARG A 96 -8.18 45.05 -12.94
CA ARG A 96 -7.84 46.46 -13.19
C ARG A 96 -8.02 47.32 -11.93
N SER A 97 -9.13 47.19 -11.20
CA SER A 97 -9.33 47.96 -9.97
C SER A 97 -8.35 47.59 -8.86
N LEU A 98 -7.71 46.41 -8.93
CA LEU A 98 -6.63 45.99 -8.04
C LEU A 98 -5.24 46.45 -8.52
N ASN A 99 -5.11 46.84 -9.79
CA ASN A 99 -3.88 47.33 -10.40
C ASN A 99 -3.80 48.88 -10.42
N ASP A 100 -4.92 49.59 -10.32
CA ASP A 100 -4.98 51.05 -10.32
C ASP A 100 -4.41 51.71 -9.05
N ASP A 101 -4.10 50.93 -8.01
CA ASP A 101 -3.41 51.40 -6.79
C ASP A 101 -1.86 51.49 -6.97
N GLY A 102 -1.34 51.33 -8.19
CA GLY A 102 0.01 51.78 -8.54
C GLY A 102 1.19 50.96 -7.98
N PHE A 103 0.98 49.72 -7.51
CA PHE A 103 2.08 48.86 -7.05
C PHE A 103 2.05 47.49 -7.74
N ILE A 104 2.95 47.31 -8.71
CA ILE A 104 3.24 46.02 -9.35
C ILE A 104 4.08 45.18 -8.36
N HIS A 105 3.42 44.36 -7.53
CA HIS A 105 4.06 43.21 -6.92
C HIS A 105 3.52 41.92 -7.53
N GLN A 106 4.42 41.24 -8.24
CA GLN A 106 4.24 39.92 -8.82
C GLN A 106 3.65 38.95 -7.78
N TRP A 107 2.53 38.33 -8.12
CA TRP A 107 2.08 37.06 -7.53
C TRP A 107 3.14 35.98 -7.80
N SER A 108 4.18 35.95 -6.96
CA SER A 108 5.21 34.91 -6.90
C SER A 108 5.52 34.61 -5.44
N GLY A 109 4.50 34.16 -4.69
CA GLY A 109 4.69 34.01 -3.25
C GLY A 109 3.46 33.55 -2.48
N ALA A 110 2.73 32.56 -2.98
CA ALA A 110 1.77 31.81 -2.17
C ALA A 110 1.82 30.35 -2.57
N ILE A 111 2.38 29.52 -1.69
CA ILE A 111 2.48 28.07 -1.85
C ILE A 111 1.05 27.49 -1.85
N PRO A 112 0.65 26.71 -2.88
CA PRO A 112 -0.64 25.99 -2.97
C PRO A 112 -0.78 24.82 -1.98
N SER A 113 -0.32 24.98 -0.75
CA SER A 113 -0.54 23.98 0.29
C SER A 113 -1.95 24.19 0.88
N GLN A 114 -2.78 23.16 0.72
CA GLN A 114 -4.16 23.03 1.21
C GLN A 114 -5.29 23.50 0.27
N ARG A 115 -5.52 22.63 -0.74
CA ARG A 115 -6.80 22.29 -1.40
C ARG A 115 -7.52 23.35 -2.26
N ASN A 116 -7.69 22.93 -3.53
CA ASN A 116 -8.63 23.39 -4.56
C ASN A 116 -8.31 24.68 -5.35
N ILE A 117 -7.04 24.94 -5.64
CA ILE A 117 -6.69 25.42 -6.98
C ILE A 117 -5.80 24.36 -7.61
N VAL A 118 -6.43 23.45 -8.35
CA VAL A 118 -5.69 22.63 -9.30
C VAL A 118 -5.29 23.58 -10.42
N ILE A 119 -4.02 23.98 -10.49
CA ILE A 119 -3.46 24.44 -11.77
C ILE A 119 -3.37 23.19 -12.62
N ILE A 120 -4.49 22.81 -13.21
CA ILE A 120 -4.53 21.84 -14.27
C ILE A 120 -3.77 22.53 -15.41
N LYS A 121 -2.69 21.93 -15.90
CA LYS A 121 -2.28 22.18 -17.28
C LYS A 121 -3.39 21.57 -18.13
N ILE A 122 -4.50 22.29 -18.26
CA ILE A 122 -5.69 21.85 -18.99
C ILE A 122 -5.20 21.58 -20.40
N CYS A 123 -5.53 20.40 -20.95
CA CYS A 123 -5.49 20.26 -22.39
C CYS A 123 -6.43 21.33 -22.95
N ASN A 124 -5.90 22.40 -23.56
CA ASN A 124 -6.65 23.60 -23.99
C ASN A 124 -7.72 23.34 -25.08
N SER A 125 -8.18 22.11 -25.24
CA SER A 125 -9.27 21.76 -26.12
C SER A 125 -9.98 20.52 -25.57
N ILE A 126 -10.85 20.70 -24.58
CA ILE A 126 -12.12 19.98 -24.65
C ILE A 126 -13.02 21.01 -25.31
N SER A 127 -13.15 20.98 -26.64
CA SER A 127 -14.31 21.63 -27.21
C SER A 127 -15.49 20.78 -26.78
N ASP A 128 -16.61 21.40 -26.39
CA ASP A 128 -17.82 20.67 -25.99
C ASP A 128 -18.36 19.75 -27.12
N ASN A 129 -17.73 19.78 -28.30
CA ASN A 129 -18.00 18.94 -29.46
C ASN A 129 -16.78 18.15 -30.00
N TYR A 130 -15.61 18.14 -29.34
CA TYR A 130 -14.44 17.38 -29.81
C TYR A 130 -14.50 15.96 -29.28
N SER A 131 -15.05 15.06 -30.08
CA SER A 131 -14.98 13.62 -29.88
C SER A 131 -14.38 12.98 -31.12
N THR A 132 -13.05 12.90 -31.15
CA THR A 132 -12.34 12.28 -32.26
C THR A 132 -11.92 10.87 -31.89
N ARG A 133 -12.33 9.93 -32.74
CA ARG A 133 -11.88 8.55 -32.66
C ARG A 133 -10.59 8.40 -33.46
N CYS A 134 -9.59 7.76 -32.87
CA CYS A 134 -8.39 7.39 -33.63
C CYS A 134 -8.66 6.17 -34.50
N ASP A 135 -8.44 6.29 -35.81
CA ASP A 135 -8.66 5.20 -36.77
C ASP A 135 -7.71 4.00 -36.55
N ASN A 136 -6.52 4.26 -36.03
CA ASN A 136 -5.52 3.21 -35.81
C ASN A 136 -5.78 2.38 -34.53
N CYS A 137 -6.21 3.02 -33.44
CA CYS A 137 -6.39 2.35 -32.15
C CYS A 137 -7.84 2.24 -31.69
N ASN A 138 -8.78 2.83 -32.41
CA ASN A 138 -10.22 2.90 -32.11
C ASN A 138 -10.59 3.58 -30.78
N ILE A 139 -9.64 4.22 -30.10
CA ILE A 139 -9.84 4.97 -28.84
C ILE A 139 -10.49 6.32 -29.17
N VAL A 140 -11.48 6.71 -28.37
CA VAL A 140 -12.14 8.01 -28.47
C VAL A 140 -11.44 9.00 -27.53
N PHE A 141 -11.06 10.14 -28.09
CA PHE A 141 -10.42 11.23 -27.37
C PHE A 141 -11.38 12.41 -27.30
N LEU A 142 -11.55 12.93 -26.09
CA LEU A 142 -12.35 14.13 -25.82
C LEU A 142 -11.50 15.41 -25.90
N SER A 143 -10.26 15.29 -26.38
CA SER A 143 -9.35 16.41 -26.54
C SER A 143 -8.35 16.18 -27.67
N GLU A 144 -8.19 17.20 -28.52
CA GLU A 144 -7.25 17.19 -29.65
C GLU A 144 -5.81 17.08 -29.17
N GLN A 145 -5.46 17.77 -28.08
CA GLN A 145 -4.13 17.66 -27.50
C GLN A 145 -3.84 16.26 -26.94
N CYS A 146 -4.84 15.59 -26.36
CA CYS A 146 -4.71 14.20 -25.93
C CYS A 146 -4.56 13.26 -27.13
N PHE A 147 -5.32 13.50 -28.21
CA PHE A 147 -5.24 12.76 -29.47
C PHE A 147 -3.84 12.87 -30.11
N GLU A 148 -3.29 14.08 -30.18
CA GLU A 148 -1.97 14.33 -30.75
C GLU A 148 -0.84 13.77 -29.89
N ARG A 149 -0.88 13.95 -28.56
CA ARG A 149 0.12 13.34 -27.65
C ARG A 149 0.09 11.81 -27.70
N HIS A 150 -1.07 11.22 -27.88
CA HIS A 150 -1.22 9.78 -28.01
C HIS A 150 -0.49 9.21 -29.25
N ARG A 151 -0.38 10.00 -30.33
CA ARG A 151 0.34 9.63 -31.56
C ARG A 151 1.85 9.90 -31.47
N LYS A 152 2.29 10.79 -30.57
CA LYS A 152 3.73 11.07 -30.35
C LYS A 152 4.47 9.87 -29.77
N LYS A 153 5.68 9.62 -30.28
CA LYS A 153 6.59 8.59 -29.77
C LYS A 153 7.12 9.01 -28.39
N SER A 154 7.21 8.06 -27.47
CA SER A 154 7.93 8.22 -26.21
C SER A 154 9.43 7.98 -26.39
N ASN A 155 10.25 8.40 -25.41
CA ASN A 155 11.69 8.13 -25.37
C ASN A 155 12.03 6.63 -25.48
N ASN A 156 11.07 5.74 -25.19
CA ASN A 156 11.22 4.28 -25.31
C ASN A 156 10.75 3.71 -26.66
N GLY A 157 10.83 4.51 -27.75
CA GLY A 157 10.78 4.03 -29.13
C GLY A 157 9.40 3.76 -29.75
N GLY A 158 8.29 4.07 -29.09
CA GLY A 158 6.93 3.89 -29.65
C GLY A 158 5.89 4.85 -29.10
N SER A 159 4.82 5.11 -29.86
CA SER A 159 3.67 5.92 -29.42
C SER A 159 2.62 5.08 -28.72
N ARG A 160 1.83 5.69 -27.83
CA ARG A 160 0.75 5.00 -27.11
C ARG A 160 -0.30 4.43 -28.08
N CYS A 161 -0.50 5.10 -29.22
CA CYS A 161 -1.32 4.66 -30.35
C CYS A 161 -0.92 3.30 -30.94
N GLN A 162 0.37 3.05 -31.02
CA GLN A 162 0.89 1.79 -31.56
C GLN A 162 0.80 0.65 -30.53
N ILE A 163 0.81 0.99 -29.24
CA ILE A 163 0.88 0.05 -28.15
C ILE A 163 -0.51 -0.42 -27.71
N ILE A 164 -1.49 0.47 -27.57
CA ILE A 164 -2.83 0.13 -27.05
C ILE A 164 -3.87 0.27 -28.16
N GLN A 165 -4.70 -0.74 -28.36
CA GLN A 165 -5.81 -0.74 -29.32
C GLN A 165 -7.12 -1.21 -28.67
N PHE A 166 -8.26 -0.83 -29.25
CA PHE A 166 -9.61 -1.19 -28.83
C PHE A 166 -10.32 -2.06 -29.88
N CYS A 167 -10.77 -3.28 -29.55
CA CYS A 167 -11.62 -4.11 -30.44
C CYS A 167 -13.10 -3.70 -30.27
N LYS A 168 -13.75 -3.27 -31.36
CA LYS A 168 -15.18 -2.89 -31.36
C LYS A 168 -16.12 -4.09 -31.14
N LEU A 169 -15.69 -5.28 -31.56
CA LEU A 169 -16.50 -6.51 -31.45
C LEU A 169 -16.59 -7.03 -30.01
N CYS A 170 -15.49 -6.95 -29.25
CA CYS A 170 -15.45 -7.42 -27.85
C CYS A 170 -15.46 -6.29 -26.82
N ASN A 171 -15.38 -5.03 -27.24
CA ASN A 171 -15.31 -3.83 -26.41
C ASN A 171 -14.18 -3.88 -25.36
N ARG A 172 -13.00 -4.42 -25.74
CA ARG A 172 -11.83 -4.51 -24.85
C ARG A 172 -10.61 -3.81 -25.46
N PHE A 173 -9.78 -3.29 -24.57
CA PHE A 173 -8.44 -2.82 -24.89
C PHE A 173 -7.45 -3.98 -24.88
N PHE A 174 -6.48 -3.96 -25.79
CA PHE A 174 -5.37 -4.89 -25.84
C PHE A 174 -4.06 -4.15 -26.12
N ASN A 175 -2.95 -4.71 -25.61
CA ASN A 175 -1.61 -4.16 -25.81
C ASN A 175 -0.88 -4.95 -26.90
N LYS A 176 -0.59 -4.31 -28.03
CA LYS A 176 0.13 -4.88 -29.18
C LYS A 176 1.52 -5.40 -28.81
N LYS A 177 2.20 -4.83 -27.81
CA LYS A 177 3.50 -5.35 -27.33
C LYS A 177 3.41 -6.75 -26.72
N ASN A 178 2.20 -7.19 -26.37
CA ASN A 178 2.02 -8.53 -25.82
C ASN A 178 1.99 -9.59 -26.93
N PHE A 179 1.69 -9.24 -28.19
CA PHE A 179 1.55 -10.17 -29.32
C PHE A 179 2.90 -10.44 -30.00
N ALA A 180 3.09 -11.64 -30.55
CA ALA A 180 4.26 -11.93 -31.36
C ALA A 180 4.25 -11.11 -32.66
N LYS A 181 5.41 -10.95 -33.29
CA LYS A 181 5.52 -10.18 -34.54
C LYS A 181 4.68 -10.86 -35.64
N GLY A 182 3.67 -10.15 -36.14
CA GLY A 182 2.74 -10.66 -37.16
C GLY A 182 1.40 -11.16 -36.61
N GLU A 183 1.25 -11.32 -35.30
CA GLU A 183 -0.03 -11.69 -34.68
C GLU A 183 -0.97 -10.48 -34.56
N SER A 184 -2.25 -10.71 -34.81
CA SER A 184 -3.32 -9.73 -34.63
C SER A 184 -4.30 -10.18 -33.54
N HIS A 185 -5.03 -9.23 -32.96
CA HIS A 185 -6.06 -9.56 -32.00
C HIS A 185 -7.22 -10.28 -32.69
N ILE A 186 -7.44 -11.55 -32.33
CA ILE A 186 -8.63 -12.30 -32.74
C ILE A 186 -9.61 -12.28 -31.57
N CYS A 187 -10.73 -11.55 -31.72
CA CYS A 187 -11.69 -11.36 -30.64
C CYS A 187 -12.27 -12.76 -30.26
N GLY A 188 -11.96 -13.24 -29.05
CA GLY A 188 -12.42 -14.54 -28.53
C GLY A 188 -11.39 -15.68 -28.54
N ASN A 189 -10.35 -15.64 -29.37
CA ASN A 189 -9.37 -16.73 -29.48
C ASN A 189 -8.15 -16.51 -28.57
N THR A 190 -7.43 -15.40 -28.65
CA THR A 190 -6.19 -15.16 -27.88
C THR A 190 -6.33 -14.00 -26.89
N GLU A 191 -6.22 -14.28 -25.60
CA GLU A 191 -6.18 -13.27 -24.54
C GLU A 191 -4.82 -13.32 -23.79
N PHE A 192 -4.23 -12.15 -23.47
CA PHE A 192 -2.97 -12.09 -22.72
C PHE A 192 -3.23 -12.15 -21.21
N CYS A 193 -2.72 -13.18 -20.53
CA CYS A 193 -2.80 -13.27 -19.09
C CYS A 193 -1.70 -12.44 -18.42
N ILE A 194 -2.08 -11.38 -17.68
CA ILE A 194 -1.12 -10.55 -16.94
C ILE A 194 -0.40 -11.28 -15.81
N ARG A 195 -0.94 -12.40 -15.32
CA ARG A 195 -0.38 -13.16 -14.19
C ARG A 195 0.76 -14.07 -14.61
N CYS A 196 0.55 -14.90 -15.63
CA CYS A 196 1.60 -15.76 -16.19
C CYS A 196 2.38 -15.11 -17.32
N CYS A 197 1.93 -13.94 -17.81
CA CYS A 197 2.50 -13.17 -18.91
C CYS A 197 2.56 -13.95 -20.24
N THR A 198 1.54 -14.75 -20.53
CA THR A 198 1.43 -15.52 -21.79
C THR A 198 0.09 -15.29 -22.46
N HIS A 199 0.06 -15.43 -23.79
CA HIS A 199 -1.21 -15.57 -24.52
C HIS A 199 -1.82 -16.93 -24.27
N VAL A 200 -3.12 -16.95 -24.03
CA VAL A 200 -3.86 -18.13 -23.61
C VAL A 200 -5.22 -18.16 -24.29
N GLN A 201 -5.69 -19.37 -24.60
CA GLN A 201 -6.97 -19.60 -25.23
C GLN A 201 -7.84 -20.52 -24.35
N PRO A 202 -8.97 -20.04 -23.83
CA PRO A 202 -9.28 -18.67 -23.38
C PRO A 202 -8.70 -18.35 -21.98
N ILE A 203 -8.47 -17.07 -21.65
CA ILE A 203 -7.90 -16.64 -20.34
C ILE A 203 -8.65 -17.18 -19.12
N LYS A 204 -9.93 -17.48 -19.29
CA LYS A 204 -10.83 -17.86 -18.19
C LYS A 204 -10.77 -19.34 -17.85
N THR A 205 -10.21 -20.16 -18.74
CA THR A 205 -10.10 -21.62 -18.55
C THR A 205 -8.67 -22.12 -18.58
N HIS A 206 -7.70 -21.25 -18.92
CA HIS A 206 -6.30 -21.67 -18.92
C HIS A 206 -5.82 -22.00 -17.51
N ALA A 207 -4.99 -23.04 -17.42
CA ALA A 207 -4.19 -23.31 -16.25
C ALA A 207 -3.13 -22.20 -16.12
N CYS A 208 -3.43 -21.19 -15.30
CA CYS A 208 -2.50 -20.09 -15.05
C CYS A 208 -1.41 -20.58 -14.10
N TYR A 209 -0.15 -20.52 -14.51
CA TYR A 209 0.98 -20.90 -13.67
C TYR A 209 1.80 -19.67 -13.26
N THR A 210 2.39 -19.70 -12.07
CA THR A 210 3.32 -18.68 -11.61
C THR A 210 4.47 -18.55 -12.60
N ARG A 211 4.80 -17.31 -12.99
CA ARG A 211 5.89 -17.04 -13.92
C ARG A 211 7.24 -17.27 -13.23
N MET A 212 8.02 -18.17 -13.80
CA MET A 212 9.40 -18.41 -13.38
C MET A 212 10.37 -17.48 -14.13
N PRO A 213 11.46 -17.03 -13.50
CA PRO A 213 12.54 -16.32 -14.17
C PRO A 213 13.11 -17.16 -15.32
N THR A 214 13.34 -16.54 -16.47
CA THR A 214 14.05 -17.18 -17.59
C THR A 214 15.55 -17.22 -17.30
N GLU A 215 16.30 -18.11 -17.96
CA GLU A 215 17.76 -18.17 -17.81
C GLU A 215 18.43 -16.85 -18.23
N ALA A 216 17.92 -16.17 -19.25
CA ALA A 216 18.37 -14.81 -19.60
C ALA A 216 18.09 -13.79 -18.47
N GLY A 217 16.93 -13.89 -17.81
CA GLY A 217 16.59 -13.06 -16.65
C GLY A 217 17.52 -13.32 -15.47
N LYS A 218 17.79 -14.60 -15.18
CA LYS A 218 18.76 -15.05 -14.17
C LYS A 218 20.17 -14.52 -14.44
N LYS A 219 20.63 -14.61 -15.69
CA LYS A 219 21.93 -14.06 -16.11
C LYS A 219 22.01 -12.55 -15.85
N LYS A 220 20.97 -11.79 -16.20
CA LYS A 220 20.91 -10.34 -15.95
C LYS A 220 21.03 -9.99 -14.46
N PHE A 221 20.44 -10.78 -13.57
CA PHE A 221 20.59 -10.57 -12.12
C PHE A 221 22.04 -10.79 -11.66
N ARG A 222 22.69 -11.87 -12.14
CA ARG A 222 24.10 -12.16 -11.84
C ARG A 222 25.07 -11.13 -12.42
N GLU A 223 24.77 -10.56 -13.59
CA GLU A 223 25.54 -9.47 -14.16
C GLU A 223 25.42 -8.20 -13.30
N LYS A 224 24.21 -7.89 -12.80
CA LYS A 224 23.96 -6.72 -11.95
C LYS A 224 24.63 -6.82 -10.57
N GLU A 225 24.82 -8.01 -10.03
CA GLU A 225 25.56 -8.25 -8.79
C GLU A 225 26.97 -7.64 -8.83
N LYS A 226 27.66 -7.75 -9.96
CA LYS A 226 29.04 -7.27 -10.13
C LYS A 226 29.16 -5.75 -10.21
N THR A 227 28.04 -5.04 -10.32
CA THR A 227 27.98 -3.57 -10.45
C THR A 227 27.29 -2.92 -9.25
N VAL A 228 27.03 -3.68 -8.18
CA VAL A 228 26.36 -3.15 -6.99
C VAL A 228 27.22 -2.07 -6.33
N LYS A 229 26.60 -0.92 -6.10
CA LYS A 229 27.13 0.18 -5.30
C LYS A 229 26.11 0.52 -4.21
N ILE A 230 26.57 0.65 -2.98
CA ILE A 230 25.76 0.93 -1.80
C ILE A 230 26.16 2.29 -1.26
N ILE A 231 25.17 3.11 -0.91
CA ILE A 231 25.33 4.31 -0.09
C ILE A 231 24.47 4.09 1.15
N ALA A 232 25.10 3.85 2.29
CA ALA A 232 24.42 3.80 3.58
C ALA A 232 24.46 5.20 4.22
N PHE A 233 23.37 5.66 4.79
CA PHE A 233 23.33 6.93 5.49
C PHE A 233 22.37 6.87 6.67
N ASP A 234 22.54 7.83 7.57
CA ASP A 234 21.72 8.05 8.74
C ASP A 234 21.55 9.56 8.98
N VAL A 235 20.44 9.96 9.61
CA VAL A 235 20.07 11.37 9.78
C VAL A 235 19.73 11.66 11.23
N GLU A 236 20.45 12.61 11.82
CA GLU A 236 20.16 13.13 13.15
C GLU A 236 19.49 14.50 13.08
N CYS A 237 18.43 14.65 13.89
CA CYS A 237 17.54 15.79 13.83
C CYS A 237 17.20 16.37 15.19
N THR A 238 16.95 17.66 15.23
CA THR A 238 16.17 18.28 16.30
C THR A 238 14.72 17.83 16.16
N GLN A 239 14.22 17.11 17.17
CA GLN A 239 12.86 16.55 17.19
C GLN A 239 11.97 17.18 18.25
N SER A 240 12.56 17.81 19.26
CA SER A 240 11.85 18.39 20.39
C SER A 240 12.61 19.59 20.95
N ILE A 241 11.89 20.48 21.62
CA ILE A 241 12.46 21.59 22.38
C ILE A 241 12.19 21.35 23.86
N GLU A 242 13.18 21.66 24.71
CA GLU A 242 13.02 21.65 26.17
C GLU A 242 12.41 22.98 26.64
N ASN A 243 11.27 22.89 27.32
CA ASN A 243 10.55 23.99 27.95
C ASN A 243 11.23 24.48 29.23
N GLU A 244 10.83 25.65 29.72
CA GLU A 244 11.36 26.24 30.97
C GLU A 244 11.13 25.34 32.20
N ASP A 245 10.05 24.54 32.20
CA ASP A 245 9.72 23.58 33.27
C ASP A 245 10.47 22.24 33.16
N GLY A 246 11.36 22.10 32.15
CA GLY A 246 12.14 20.88 31.90
C GLY A 246 11.39 19.79 31.14
N THR A 247 10.15 20.04 30.67
CA THR A 247 9.41 19.12 29.80
C THR A 247 9.85 19.26 28.34
N PHE A 248 9.59 18.24 27.51
CA PHE A 248 9.93 18.26 26.09
C PHE A 248 8.67 18.33 25.22
N GLU A 249 8.64 19.29 24.30
CA GLU A 249 7.60 19.42 23.28
C GLU A 249 8.14 18.96 21.92
N TYR A 250 7.43 18.03 21.26
CA TYR A 250 7.81 17.55 19.93
C TYR A 250 7.47 18.58 18.84
N LEU A 251 8.39 18.72 17.89
CA LEU A 251 8.24 19.64 16.76
C LEU A 251 7.34 19.05 15.67
N ASP A 252 6.49 19.89 15.07
CA ASP A 252 5.73 19.56 13.87
C ASP A 252 6.63 19.26 12.66
N LYS A 253 7.82 19.86 12.63
CA LYS A 253 8.83 19.68 11.58
C LYS A 253 10.18 19.43 12.23
N HIS A 254 10.77 18.27 11.94
CA HIS A 254 12.13 17.97 12.36
C HIS A 254 13.13 18.77 11.53
N GLU A 255 14.18 19.25 12.17
CA GLU A 255 15.29 19.96 11.52
C GLU A 255 16.51 19.05 11.46
N VAL A 256 17.05 18.84 10.26
CA VAL A 256 18.21 17.96 10.06
C VAL A 256 19.48 18.69 10.47
N VAL A 257 20.21 18.08 11.41
CA VAL A 257 21.40 18.67 12.05
C VAL A 257 22.68 17.95 11.65
N CYS A 258 22.60 16.65 11.40
CA CYS A 258 23.71 15.87 10.89
C CYS A 258 23.21 14.78 9.93
N VAL A 259 23.94 14.59 8.84
CA VAL A 259 23.84 13.43 7.95
C VAL A 259 25.23 12.85 7.80
N VAL A 260 25.37 11.57 8.11
CA VAL A 260 26.58 10.81 7.79
C VAL A 260 26.24 9.82 6.69
N ALA A 261 27.11 9.71 5.69
CA ALA A 261 26.97 8.77 4.59
C ALA A 261 28.27 8.02 4.33
N ARG A 262 28.17 6.73 4.04
CA ARG A 262 29.31 5.89 3.68
C ARG A 262 28.96 5.03 2.48
N LYS A 263 29.87 5.02 1.50
CA LYS A 263 29.70 4.27 0.24
C LYS A 263 30.59 3.04 0.18
N ALA A 264 30.12 2.02 -0.53
CA ALA A 264 30.90 0.84 -0.88
C ALA A 264 30.52 0.34 -2.28
N CYS A 265 31.52 0.01 -3.08
CA CYS A 265 31.39 -0.66 -4.37
C CYS A 265 31.74 -2.14 -4.25
N PHE A 266 31.26 -2.94 -5.21
CA PHE A 266 31.53 -4.37 -5.31
C PHE A 266 33.00 -4.76 -5.08
N GLU A 267 33.95 -3.99 -5.64
CA GLU A 267 35.40 -4.25 -5.53
C GLU A 267 35.92 -4.16 -4.10
N CYS A 268 35.37 -3.27 -3.27
CA CYS A 268 35.84 -3.06 -1.90
C CYS A 268 35.07 -3.92 -0.87
N PHE A 269 33.99 -4.60 -1.24
CA PHE A 269 33.17 -5.39 -0.32
C PHE A 269 33.99 -6.43 0.43
N HIS A 270 34.79 -7.24 -0.29
CA HIS A 270 35.58 -8.30 0.34
C HIS A 270 36.59 -7.76 1.34
N LEU A 271 37.30 -6.68 0.98
CA LEU A 271 38.27 -6.03 1.85
C LEU A 271 37.60 -5.40 3.08
N ARG A 272 36.43 -4.76 2.91
CA ARG A 272 35.71 -4.11 4.00
C ARG A 272 35.24 -5.09 5.08
N ARG A 273 34.94 -6.34 4.72
CA ARG A 273 34.60 -7.40 5.68
C ARG A 273 35.72 -7.71 6.68
N ILE A 274 36.97 -7.51 6.26
CA ILE A 274 38.15 -7.74 7.10
C ILE A 274 38.50 -6.46 7.86
N ASN A 275 38.46 -5.31 7.18
CA ASN A 275 38.75 -4.02 7.77
C ASN A 275 37.77 -2.99 7.21
N LYS A 276 36.91 -2.40 8.05
CA LYS A 276 35.92 -1.40 7.60
C LYS A 276 36.56 -0.19 6.88
N ASP A 277 37.80 0.19 7.23
CA ASP A 277 38.49 1.40 6.75
C ASP A 277 39.43 1.14 5.56
N VAL A 278 38.89 0.53 4.50
CA VAL A 278 39.59 0.34 3.23
C VAL A 278 39.73 1.66 2.48
N ASN A 279 40.95 2.00 2.05
CA ASN A 279 41.16 3.09 1.12
C ASN A 279 40.81 2.66 -0.31
N CYS A 280 39.65 3.06 -0.80
CA CYS A 280 39.14 2.74 -2.14
C CYS A 280 39.06 4.01 -2.98
N SER A 281 39.57 3.99 -4.21
CA SER A 281 39.53 5.14 -5.13
C SER A 281 38.11 5.65 -5.40
N ASN A 282 37.13 4.75 -5.46
CA ASN A 282 35.73 5.10 -5.75
C ASN A 282 34.93 5.44 -4.49
N CYS A 283 35.29 4.83 -3.35
CA CYS A 283 34.48 4.89 -2.13
C CYS A 283 35.06 5.76 -1.01
N GLY A 284 36.34 6.14 -1.10
CA GLY A 284 37.06 6.79 -0.02
C GLY A 284 37.29 5.84 1.18
N LYS A 285 38.07 6.34 2.14
CA LYS A 285 38.41 5.62 3.37
C LYS A 285 37.34 5.81 4.44
N TYR A 286 36.93 7.06 4.68
CA TYR A 286 36.07 7.45 5.79
C TYR A 286 34.66 7.86 5.33
N PRO A 287 33.67 7.89 6.25
CA PRO A 287 32.34 8.45 5.97
C PRO A 287 32.39 9.93 5.60
N GLU A 288 31.50 10.34 4.71
CA GLU A 288 31.19 11.75 4.42
C GLU A 288 30.25 12.31 5.50
N VAL A 289 30.52 13.53 5.95
CA VAL A 289 29.79 14.16 7.05
C VAL A 289 29.27 15.52 6.61
N PHE A 290 27.96 15.69 6.72
CA PHE A 290 27.27 16.96 6.57
C PHE A 290 26.69 17.29 7.95
N SER A 291 27.07 18.43 8.53
CA SER A 291 26.56 18.79 9.86
C SER A 291 26.38 20.29 10.00
N TYR A 292 25.65 20.71 11.03
CA TYR A 292 25.52 22.10 11.42
C TYR A 292 26.87 22.82 11.61
N GLN A 293 27.94 22.06 11.89
CA GLN A 293 29.30 22.60 12.03
C GLN A 293 29.91 22.97 10.67
N THR A 294 29.52 22.30 9.59
CA THR A 294 30.12 22.46 8.25
C THR A 294 29.25 23.27 7.31
N THR A 295 27.93 23.27 7.50
CA THR A 295 26.97 23.93 6.61
C THR A 295 25.70 24.37 7.32
N LYS A 296 25.03 25.38 6.76
CA LYS A 296 23.71 25.84 7.20
C LYS A 296 22.57 25.01 6.61
N ASP A 297 22.81 24.26 5.54
CA ASP A 297 21.78 23.52 4.81
C ASP A 297 22.20 22.05 4.57
N VAL A 298 22.34 21.34 5.69
CA VAL A 298 22.85 19.96 5.78
C VAL A 298 22.21 19.03 4.75
N LEU A 299 20.88 19.10 4.61
CA LEU A 299 20.14 18.19 3.76
C LEU A 299 20.30 18.51 2.27
N ASN A 300 20.43 19.80 1.90
CA ASN A 300 20.63 20.16 0.50
C ASN A 300 22.04 19.85 0.02
N ASP A 301 23.06 20.08 0.85
CA ASP A 301 24.44 19.68 0.53
C ASP A 301 24.55 18.16 0.39
N PHE A 302 23.86 17.41 1.25
CA PHE A 302 23.78 15.96 1.11
C PHE A 302 23.08 15.55 -0.20
N ILE A 303 22.01 16.23 -0.61
CA ILE A 303 21.34 15.95 -1.90
C ILE A 303 22.28 16.24 -3.07
N ASP A 304 23.06 17.32 -3.03
CA ASP A 304 24.02 17.64 -4.08
C ASP A 304 25.10 16.57 -4.20
N TRP A 305 25.63 16.11 -3.06
CA TRP A 305 26.56 15.00 -3.01
C TRP A 305 25.94 13.69 -3.51
N LEU A 306 24.69 13.38 -3.16
CA LEU A 306 24.01 12.15 -3.60
C LEU A 306 23.93 12.03 -5.13
N PHE A 307 23.75 13.14 -5.84
CA PHE A 307 23.58 13.15 -7.30
C PHE A 307 24.87 13.45 -8.08
N LEU A 308 26.03 13.25 -7.47
CA LEU A 308 27.30 13.22 -8.20
C LEU A 308 27.32 12.06 -9.23
N PRO A 309 27.95 12.23 -10.41
CA PRO A 309 27.97 11.22 -11.47
C PRO A 309 28.49 9.85 -11.04
N GLU A 310 29.47 9.79 -10.12
CA GLU A 310 30.00 8.51 -9.63
C GLU A 310 28.97 7.65 -8.87
N HIS A 311 27.90 8.27 -8.37
CA HIS A 311 26.83 7.61 -7.62
C HIS A 311 25.74 7.02 -8.51
N ASP A 312 25.81 7.18 -9.84
CA ASP A 312 24.80 6.64 -10.74
C ASP A 312 24.60 5.13 -10.55
N GLU A 313 23.36 4.68 -10.64
CA GLU A 313 22.90 3.32 -10.35
C GLU A 313 23.15 2.80 -8.91
N SER A 314 23.45 3.66 -7.93
CA SER A 314 23.68 3.24 -6.54
C SER A 314 22.39 2.95 -5.77
N TYR A 315 22.50 2.04 -4.80
CA TYR A 315 21.45 1.69 -3.86
C TYR A 315 21.61 2.52 -2.59
N LEU A 316 20.64 3.40 -2.34
CA LEU A 316 20.63 4.30 -1.19
C LEU A 316 19.86 3.65 -0.03
N PHE A 317 20.56 3.36 1.07
CA PHE A 317 20.05 2.66 2.24
C PHE A 317 20.07 3.53 3.50
N ALA A 318 18.93 3.55 4.19
CA ALA A 318 18.79 3.93 5.59
C ALA A 318 18.16 2.75 6.36
N HIS A 319 18.44 2.66 7.65
CA HIS A 319 17.87 1.60 8.48
C HIS A 319 16.53 2.05 9.07
N TYR A 320 15.43 1.39 8.69
CA TYR A 320 14.07 1.81 9.06
C TYR A 320 13.65 3.17 8.51
N GLY A 321 14.42 3.74 7.56
CA GLY A 321 14.19 5.07 7.02
C GLY A 321 12.90 5.22 6.23
N GLY A 322 12.22 4.12 5.89
CA GLY A 322 10.88 4.15 5.27
C GLY A 322 9.83 4.89 6.10
N ARG A 323 10.05 5.07 7.40
CA ARG A 323 9.19 5.83 8.32
C ARG A 323 9.81 7.13 8.83
N TYR A 324 11.09 7.39 8.52
CA TYR A 324 11.85 8.48 9.12
C TYR A 324 12.72 9.20 8.08
N ASP A 325 13.95 8.74 7.85
CA ASP A 325 14.99 9.39 7.05
C ASP A 325 14.51 9.78 5.65
N TYR A 326 13.84 8.83 4.96
CA TYR A 326 13.37 9.08 3.61
C TYR A 326 12.25 10.11 3.54
N LEU A 327 11.49 10.32 4.62
CA LEU A 327 10.46 11.37 4.63
C LEU A 327 11.12 12.75 4.58
N LEU A 328 12.18 12.94 5.35
CA LEU A 328 12.96 14.19 5.39
C LEU A 328 13.65 14.42 4.03
N LEU A 329 14.37 13.41 3.55
CA LEU A 329 15.09 13.47 2.28
C LEU A 329 14.15 13.73 1.09
N ILE A 330 13.05 12.99 0.98
CA ILE A 330 12.08 13.16 -0.12
C ILE A 330 11.38 14.50 -0.02
N HIS A 331 11.09 15.00 1.19
CA HIS A 331 10.51 16.33 1.34
C HIS A 331 11.44 17.39 0.75
N ALA A 332 12.73 17.38 1.10
CA ALA A 332 13.72 18.30 0.54
C ALA A 332 13.90 18.15 -0.97
N MET A 333 13.95 16.91 -1.49
CA MET A 333 13.98 16.64 -2.93
C MET A 333 12.78 17.27 -3.65
N ILE A 334 11.56 17.10 -3.12
CA ILE A 334 10.34 17.67 -3.71
C ILE A 334 10.40 19.21 -3.70
N MET A 335 10.90 19.83 -2.63
CA MET A 335 11.09 21.27 -2.56
C MET A 335 12.08 21.78 -3.62
N ARG A 336 13.01 20.93 -4.08
CA ARG A 336 13.94 21.16 -5.18
C ARG A 336 13.41 20.73 -6.56
N ASN A 337 12.12 20.41 -6.68
CA ASN A 337 11.51 19.84 -7.90
C ASN A 337 12.10 18.50 -8.37
N ILE A 338 12.76 17.76 -7.48
CA ILE A 338 13.24 16.40 -7.71
C ILE A 338 12.14 15.44 -7.26
N LYS A 339 11.54 14.72 -8.22
CA LYS A 339 10.39 13.85 -7.94
C LYS A 339 10.79 12.37 -7.96
N PRO A 340 10.88 11.70 -6.80
CA PRO A 340 11.11 10.26 -6.76
C PRO A 340 9.87 9.46 -7.17
N ASP A 341 10.08 8.29 -7.78
CA ASP A 341 9.06 7.25 -7.98
C ASP A 341 9.15 6.24 -6.83
N ILE A 342 8.12 6.20 -5.99
CA ILE A 342 8.14 5.46 -4.72
C ILE A 342 7.05 4.40 -4.63
N ILE A 343 7.39 3.30 -3.96
CA ILE A 343 6.49 2.23 -3.58
C ILE A 343 6.21 2.35 -2.08
N GLN A 344 4.94 2.48 -1.70
CA GLN A 344 4.52 2.65 -0.31
C GLN A 344 3.63 1.49 0.17
N LYS A 345 3.74 1.18 1.46
CA LYS A 345 2.79 0.31 2.19
C LYS A 345 2.17 1.12 3.32
N GLY A 346 0.94 1.59 3.12
CA GLY A 346 0.35 2.60 3.98
C GLY A 346 1.15 3.91 3.87
N ARG A 347 1.59 4.48 5.00
CA ARG A 347 2.43 5.69 5.05
C ARG A 347 3.93 5.42 4.93
N ARG A 348 4.35 4.14 4.97
CA ARG A 348 5.77 3.76 4.96
C ARG A 348 6.28 3.60 3.53
N ILE A 349 7.44 4.18 3.22
CA ILE A 349 8.18 3.95 1.97
C ILE A 349 8.86 2.59 2.05
N VAL A 350 8.68 1.76 1.03
CA VAL A 350 9.27 0.41 0.94
C VAL A 350 10.51 0.43 0.05
N ALA A 351 10.40 1.08 -1.10
CA ALA A 351 11.47 1.22 -2.09
C ALA A 351 11.12 2.35 -3.05
N GLY A 352 12.09 2.78 -3.86
CA GLY A 352 11.84 3.72 -4.95
C GLY A 352 13.03 3.85 -5.89
N SER A 353 12.89 4.77 -6.82
CA SER A 353 13.96 5.27 -7.66
C SER A 353 13.83 6.78 -7.85
N VAL A 354 14.94 7.49 -7.93
CA VAL A 354 14.98 8.91 -8.24
C VAL A 354 16.01 9.16 -9.31
N VAL A 355 15.68 10.00 -10.28
CA VAL A 355 16.56 10.39 -11.38
C VAL A 355 16.73 11.89 -11.35
N HIS A 356 17.97 12.36 -11.24
CA HIS A 356 18.33 13.77 -11.27
C HIS A 356 19.76 13.93 -11.79
N ASN A 357 20.02 14.95 -12.61
CA ASN A 357 21.34 15.21 -13.22
C ASN A 357 22.00 13.97 -13.85
N GLU A 358 21.21 13.20 -14.62
CA GLU A 358 21.65 11.95 -15.26
C GLU A 358 22.12 10.84 -14.29
N CYS A 359 21.94 11.04 -12.98
CA CYS A 359 22.22 10.07 -11.93
C CYS A 359 20.90 9.43 -11.44
N THR A 360 20.88 8.10 -11.40
CA THR A 360 19.76 7.26 -10.96
C THR A 360 20.09 6.59 -9.64
N LEU A 361 19.33 6.90 -8.58
CA LEU A 361 19.48 6.26 -7.27
C LEU A 361 18.29 5.34 -6.98
N TYR A 362 18.56 4.19 -6.36
CA TYR A 362 17.56 3.22 -5.93
C TYR A 362 17.37 3.27 -4.41
N ILE A 363 16.25 3.83 -3.95
CA ILE A 363 15.91 3.93 -2.54
C ILE A 363 15.54 2.54 -1.99
N ARG A 364 16.18 2.11 -0.89
CA ARG A 364 15.96 0.82 -0.23
C ARG A 364 16.05 0.92 1.30
N ASP A 365 15.00 0.52 2.00
CA ASP A 365 15.05 0.41 3.47
C ASP A 365 15.68 -0.94 3.87
N SER A 366 16.81 -0.90 4.57
CA SER A 366 17.55 -2.12 4.95
C SER A 366 16.75 -3.02 5.89
N TYR A 367 15.84 -2.45 6.69
CA TYR A 367 14.97 -3.21 7.60
C TYR A 367 14.01 -4.14 6.84
N ASN A 368 13.68 -3.83 5.59
CA ASN A 368 12.85 -4.71 4.77
C ASN A 368 13.58 -5.99 4.36
N LEU A 369 14.91 -5.98 4.30
CA LEU A 369 15.75 -7.15 3.99
C LEU A 369 16.27 -7.81 5.27
N ILE A 370 16.63 -7.01 6.27
CA ILE A 370 17.21 -7.43 7.55
C ILE A 370 16.33 -6.89 8.68
N PRO A 371 15.25 -7.60 9.06
CA PRO A 371 14.28 -7.13 10.06
C PRO A 371 14.82 -7.32 11.50
N LEU A 372 15.99 -6.75 11.75
CA LEU A 372 16.69 -6.73 13.04
C LEU A 372 16.96 -5.27 13.39
N ALA A 373 16.96 -4.94 14.69
CA ALA A 373 17.41 -3.63 15.13
C ALA A 373 18.91 -3.45 14.84
N LEU A 374 19.32 -2.25 14.43
CA LEU A 374 20.72 -1.94 14.06
C LEU A 374 21.72 -2.31 15.16
N GLY A 375 21.40 -2.04 16.44
CA GLY A 375 22.26 -2.40 17.58
C GLY A 375 22.54 -3.90 17.70
N ASN A 376 21.74 -4.77 17.07
CA ASN A 376 21.97 -6.22 17.05
C ASN A 376 22.82 -6.68 15.87
N PHE A 377 23.16 -5.81 14.90
CA PHE A 377 23.89 -6.20 13.69
C PHE A 377 25.26 -6.77 14.02
N LYS A 378 26.01 -6.13 14.92
CA LYS A 378 27.35 -6.58 15.31
C LYS A 378 27.34 -8.01 15.83
N LYS A 379 26.41 -8.33 16.73
CA LYS A 379 26.23 -9.69 17.26
C LYS A 379 25.73 -10.67 16.20
N ALA A 380 24.78 -10.26 15.38
CA ALA A 380 24.16 -11.12 14.37
C ALA A 380 25.11 -11.50 13.22
N PHE A 381 25.98 -10.58 12.81
CA PHE A 381 26.89 -10.75 11.67
C PHE A 381 28.37 -10.91 12.07
N GLY A 382 28.71 -10.85 13.36
CA GLY A 382 30.09 -10.96 13.82
C GLY A 382 30.98 -9.80 13.33
N LEU A 383 30.47 -8.56 13.38
CA LEU A 383 31.18 -7.38 12.87
C LEU A 383 32.27 -6.90 13.83
N ILE A 384 33.36 -7.65 13.94
CA ILE A 384 34.45 -7.41 14.92
C ILE A 384 35.09 -6.03 14.72
N SER A 385 35.20 -5.55 13.48
CA SER A 385 35.77 -4.23 13.17
C SER A 385 34.86 -3.04 13.48
N CYS A 386 33.62 -3.28 13.93
CA CYS A 386 32.66 -2.24 14.28
C CYS A 386 32.57 -2.05 15.79
N ASP A 387 32.43 -0.80 16.20
CA ASP A 387 32.11 -0.44 17.58
C ASP A 387 30.66 -0.84 17.90
N ASP A 388 30.34 -0.94 19.19
CA ASP A 388 28.94 -1.03 19.58
C ASP A 388 28.24 0.29 19.27
N LYS A 389 26.93 0.23 18.98
CA LYS A 389 26.11 1.41 18.66
C LYS A 389 26.24 2.52 19.72
N GLY A 390 26.35 2.12 21.00
CA GLY A 390 26.46 3.04 22.12
C GLY A 390 25.12 3.71 22.48
N GLU A 391 25.17 4.64 23.44
CA GLU A 391 24.03 5.43 23.91
C GLU A 391 24.31 6.91 23.62
N PHE A 392 23.29 7.64 23.14
CA PHE A 392 23.40 9.07 22.80
C PHE A 392 22.20 9.85 23.34
N PRO A 393 22.43 11.06 23.92
CA PRO A 393 21.37 11.90 24.48
C PRO A 393 20.61 12.64 23.36
N PHE A 394 19.74 11.95 22.63
CA PHE A 394 19.04 12.49 21.45
C PHE A 394 18.20 13.75 21.73
N GLN A 395 17.76 13.98 22.97
CA GLN A 395 17.03 15.20 23.33
C GLN A 395 17.96 16.43 23.50
N LEU A 396 19.29 16.26 23.50
CA LEU A 396 20.24 17.38 23.43
C LEU A 396 20.39 17.95 22.04
N ILE A 397 19.86 17.29 20.99
CA ILE A 397 19.93 17.80 19.62
C ILE A 397 19.00 19.01 19.51
N GLN A 398 19.49 20.16 19.96
CA GLN A 398 18.84 21.45 19.98
C GLN A 398 19.91 22.53 19.78
N GLU A 399 19.58 23.60 19.06
CA GLU A 399 20.52 24.66 18.68
C GLU A 399 21.27 25.26 19.89
N LYS A 400 20.58 25.39 21.04
CA LYS A 400 21.16 25.91 22.29
C LYS A 400 22.36 25.09 22.82
N PHE A 401 22.53 23.84 22.39
CA PHE A 401 23.59 22.93 22.85
C PHE A 401 24.70 22.67 21.82
N TYR A 402 24.65 23.25 20.63
CA TYR A 402 25.56 22.96 19.52
C TYR A 402 27.05 23.19 19.81
N ASN A 403 27.38 24.07 20.76
CA ASN A 403 28.75 24.34 21.19
C ASN A 403 28.97 24.01 22.68
N SER A 404 28.12 23.15 23.24
CA SER A 404 28.17 22.79 24.65
C SER A 404 29.18 21.67 24.92
N ARG A 405 29.84 21.78 26.07
CA ARG A 405 30.68 20.75 26.66
C ARG A 405 30.20 20.45 28.07
N PHE A 406 30.15 19.18 28.43
CA PHE A 406 29.79 18.74 29.77
C PHE A 406 30.99 18.07 30.44
N SER A 407 31.17 18.33 31.73
CA SER A 407 32.00 17.47 32.57
C SER A 407 31.17 16.25 32.94
N GLY A 408 31.67 15.07 32.61
CA GLY A 408 30.90 13.83 32.61
C GLY A 408 29.89 13.74 31.46
N LEU A 409 29.00 12.76 31.58
CA LEU A 409 27.89 12.55 30.64
C LEU A 409 26.78 13.58 30.89
N PRO A 410 26.05 14.00 29.84
CA PRO A 410 24.87 14.83 30.01
C PRO A 410 23.83 14.22 30.95
N PRO A 411 22.92 15.02 31.54
CA PRO A 411 21.89 14.51 32.45
C PRO A 411 21.04 13.38 31.83
N ILE A 412 20.72 12.36 32.62
CA ILE A 412 19.96 11.15 32.22
C ILE A 412 18.68 11.50 31.46
N ARG A 413 18.00 12.60 31.82
CA ARG A 413 16.75 13.02 31.19
C ARG A 413 16.85 13.12 29.67
N TYR A 414 18.01 13.50 29.12
CA TYR A 414 18.19 13.69 27.69
C TYR A 414 18.31 12.39 26.86
N TYR A 415 18.39 11.23 27.52
CA TYR A 415 18.52 9.92 26.86
C TYR A 415 17.17 9.21 26.65
N GLY A 416 16.05 9.83 27.02
CA GLY A 416 14.71 9.28 26.83
C GLY A 416 14.48 7.91 27.47
N THR A 417 15.01 7.73 28.68
CA THR A 417 14.99 6.44 29.41
C THR A 417 13.58 5.91 29.69
N ASP A 418 12.57 6.77 29.73
CA ASP A 418 11.19 6.38 30.02
C ASP A 418 10.52 5.59 28.88
N ALA A 419 11.08 5.65 27.67
CA ALA A 419 10.62 4.86 26.54
C ALA A 419 11.31 3.47 26.45
N LYS A 420 12.32 3.19 27.29
CA LYS A 420 13.04 1.91 27.32
C LYS A 420 12.25 0.86 28.12
N THR A 421 12.40 -0.41 27.78
CA THR A 421 11.90 -1.52 28.60
C THR A 421 12.67 -1.58 29.92
N GLU A 422 12.10 -2.21 30.95
CA GLU A 422 12.71 -2.32 32.29
C GLU A 422 14.15 -2.88 32.22
N GLU A 423 14.35 -4.01 31.53
CA GLU A 423 15.68 -4.61 31.30
C GLU A 423 16.68 -3.64 30.65
N LYS A 424 16.27 -2.93 29.58
CA LYS A 424 17.14 -1.99 28.87
C LYS A 424 17.42 -0.73 29.67
N ARG A 425 16.49 -0.33 30.53
CA ARG A 425 16.66 0.80 31.44
C ARG A 425 17.69 0.46 32.50
N GLU A 426 17.68 -0.75 33.05
CA GLU A 426 18.71 -1.23 33.98
C GLU A 426 20.09 -1.30 33.31
N GLU A 427 20.18 -1.87 32.10
CA GLU A 427 21.42 -1.90 31.32
C GLU A 427 21.96 -0.48 31.07
N PHE A 428 21.08 0.45 30.68
CA PHE A 428 21.45 1.85 30.47
C PHE A 428 21.95 2.52 31.76
N LEU A 429 21.26 2.34 32.89
CA LEU A 429 21.64 2.97 34.16
C LEU A 429 23.00 2.45 34.64
N LYS A 430 23.26 1.16 34.45
CA LYS A 430 24.57 0.57 34.72
C LYS A 430 25.65 1.21 33.85
N TRP A 431 25.43 1.26 32.53
CA TRP A 431 26.35 1.92 31.60
C TRP A 431 26.60 3.38 31.98
N TYR A 432 25.55 4.14 32.28
CA TYR A 432 25.64 5.56 32.62
C TYR A 432 26.49 5.77 33.88
N ASN A 433 26.27 5.00 34.94
CA ASN A 433 27.03 5.13 36.18
C ASN A 433 28.50 4.71 36.02
N GLU A 434 28.80 3.75 35.14
CA GLU A 434 30.17 3.31 34.85
C GLU A 434 30.95 4.31 33.99
N HIS A 435 30.28 5.07 33.12
CA HIS A 435 30.91 5.97 32.15
C HIS A 435 30.83 7.45 32.54
N ASN A 436 29.89 7.83 33.42
CA ASN A 436 29.77 9.19 33.92
C ASN A 436 30.83 9.47 34.99
N THR A 437 31.99 9.94 34.55
CA THR A 437 33.10 10.32 35.43
C THR A 437 33.52 11.76 35.16
N ASP A 438 34.01 12.46 36.19
CA ASP A 438 34.46 13.86 36.07
C ASP A 438 35.65 14.03 35.10
N LEU A 439 36.35 12.92 34.79
CA LEU A 439 37.46 12.88 33.83
C LEU A 439 37.01 12.81 32.37
N TYR A 440 35.77 12.40 32.11
CA TYR A 440 35.22 12.34 30.76
C TYR A 440 34.65 13.71 30.39
N VAL A 441 34.99 14.21 29.19
CA VAL A 441 34.44 15.46 28.65
C VAL A 441 33.57 15.12 27.46
N PHE A 442 32.26 15.34 27.60
CA PHE A 442 31.33 15.18 26.50
C PHE A 442 31.32 16.47 25.66
N ASP A 443 31.83 16.41 24.43
CA ASP A 443 31.67 17.46 23.43
C ASP A 443 30.50 17.11 22.51
N PHE A 444 29.44 17.93 22.51
CA PHE A 444 28.21 17.62 21.78
C PHE A 444 28.45 17.40 20.28
N GLY A 445 29.29 18.21 19.66
CA GLY A 445 29.52 18.14 18.22
C GLY A 445 30.31 16.90 17.83
N GLU A 446 31.38 16.60 18.57
CA GLU A 446 32.20 15.41 18.33
C GLU A 446 31.40 14.12 18.59
N GLU A 447 30.61 14.07 19.67
CA GLU A 447 29.81 12.90 20.04
C GLU A 447 28.63 12.67 19.08
N LEU A 448 27.97 13.74 18.60
CA LEU A 448 26.89 13.62 17.60
C LEU A 448 27.40 12.97 16.31
N ILE A 449 28.53 13.48 15.78
CA ILE A 449 29.13 12.95 14.56
C ILE A 449 29.66 11.54 14.79
N SER A 450 30.30 11.26 15.94
CA SER A 450 30.80 9.95 16.32
C SER A 450 29.68 8.91 16.39
N TYR A 451 28.55 9.24 17.02
CA TYR A 451 27.39 8.38 17.13
C TYR A 451 26.78 8.04 15.75
N CYS A 452 26.54 9.07 14.92
CA CYS A 452 25.99 8.86 13.58
C CYS A 452 26.95 8.05 12.69
N LYS A 453 28.28 8.26 12.80
CA LYS A 453 29.30 7.44 12.13
C LYS A 453 29.24 5.97 12.54
N LYS A 454 29.07 5.67 13.84
CA LYS A 454 28.95 4.29 14.33
C LYS A 454 27.72 3.60 13.74
N ASP A 455 26.59 4.29 13.67
CA ASP A 455 25.36 3.76 13.07
C ASP A 455 25.52 3.47 11.57
N VAL A 456 26.11 4.39 10.82
CA VAL A 456 26.37 4.21 9.38
C VAL A 456 27.37 3.09 9.12
N ASP A 457 28.41 2.97 9.95
CA ASP A 457 29.38 1.88 9.88
C ASP A 457 28.72 0.52 10.11
N LEU A 458 27.93 0.38 11.18
CA LEU A 458 27.18 -0.84 11.46
C LEU A 458 26.23 -1.20 10.32
N LEU A 459 25.53 -0.20 9.78
CA LEU A 459 24.59 -0.39 8.68
C LEU A 459 25.30 -0.86 7.41
N LEU A 460 26.36 -0.16 6.98
CA LEU A 460 27.10 -0.51 5.78
C LEU A 460 27.73 -1.89 5.90
N MET A 461 28.35 -2.19 7.04
CA MET A 461 28.99 -3.48 7.27
C MET A 461 27.97 -4.63 7.31
N GLY A 462 26.80 -4.42 7.91
CA GLY A 462 25.69 -5.38 7.81
C GLY A 462 25.18 -5.55 6.38
N LEU A 463 25.13 -4.47 5.59
CA LEU A 463 24.76 -4.49 4.16
C LEU A 463 25.83 -5.11 3.25
N ILE A 464 27.03 -5.40 3.76
CA ILE A 464 28.06 -6.16 3.06
C ILE A 464 28.03 -7.63 3.50
N GLU A 465 27.91 -7.89 4.80
CA GLU A 465 27.95 -9.26 5.34
C GLU A 465 26.66 -10.04 5.03
N TYR A 466 25.49 -9.40 5.10
CA TYR A 466 24.21 -10.06 4.81
C TYR A 466 24.14 -10.57 3.36
N PRO A 467 24.40 -9.77 2.31
CA PRO A 467 24.45 -10.29 0.95
C PRO A 467 25.49 -11.39 0.78
N HIS A 468 26.68 -11.25 1.38
CA HIS A 468 27.72 -12.27 1.30
C HIS A 468 27.22 -13.62 1.82
N ALA A 469 26.61 -13.65 3.01
CA ALA A 469 26.02 -14.86 3.57
C ALA A 469 24.89 -15.43 2.70
N MET A 470 24.05 -14.57 2.14
CA MET A 470 22.94 -15.00 1.26
C MET A 470 23.43 -15.55 -0.08
N ILE A 471 24.49 -14.98 -0.67
CA ILE A 471 25.10 -15.47 -1.91
C ILE A 471 25.71 -16.85 -1.67
N GLN A 472 26.41 -17.07 -0.55
CA GLN A 472 26.94 -18.40 -0.20
C GLN A 472 25.84 -19.43 -0.02
N LEU A 473 24.71 -19.04 0.57
CA LEU A 473 23.59 -19.95 0.82
C LEU A 473 22.74 -20.24 -0.44
N THR A 474 22.53 -19.24 -1.29
CA THR A 474 21.48 -19.27 -2.33
C THR A 474 21.99 -18.98 -3.74
N SER A 475 23.24 -18.58 -3.90
CA SER A 475 23.81 -18.08 -5.17
C SER A 475 23.22 -16.76 -5.69
N TRP A 476 22.48 -16.03 -4.84
CA TRP A 476 21.82 -14.77 -5.24
C TRP A 476 22.11 -13.63 -4.27
N ASP A 477 22.48 -12.48 -4.82
CA ASP A 477 22.54 -11.24 -4.07
C ASP A 477 21.14 -10.64 -3.86
N PRO A 478 20.68 -10.45 -2.60
CA PRO A 478 19.39 -9.83 -2.31
C PRO A 478 19.27 -8.36 -2.74
N ILE A 479 20.37 -7.60 -2.78
CA ILE A 479 20.36 -6.14 -3.02
C ILE A 479 19.84 -5.79 -4.42
N PRO A 480 20.41 -6.32 -5.51
CA PRO A 480 19.93 -6.02 -6.85
C PRO A 480 18.67 -6.81 -7.22
N ALA A 481 18.41 -7.94 -6.57
CA ALA A 481 17.29 -8.82 -6.91
C ALA A 481 15.93 -8.28 -6.43
N VAL A 482 15.86 -7.75 -5.20
CA VAL A 482 14.57 -7.44 -4.53
C VAL A 482 14.68 -6.27 -3.54
N CYS A 483 13.57 -5.92 -2.89
CA CYS A 483 13.52 -4.89 -1.85
C CYS A 483 12.99 -5.36 -0.50
N THR A 484 12.58 -6.63 -0.37
CA THR A 484 12.10 -7.20 0.90
C THR A 484 12.53 -8.65 1.06
N LEU A 485 12.67 -9.12 2.30
CA LEU A 485 13.01 -10.51 2.64
C LEU A 485 11.94 -11.49 2.12
N ALA A 486 10.66 -11.14 2.21
CA ALA A 486 9.57 -11.94 1.65
C ALA A 486 9.65 -12.04 0.12
N SER A 487 10.07 -10.96 -0.55
CA SER A 487 10.34 -11.01 -1.99
C SER A 487 11.58 -11.84 -2.32
N PHE A 488 12.61 -11.83 -1.47
CA PHE A 488 13.83 -12.59 -1.68
C PHE A 488 13.57 -14.10 -1.58
N THR A 489 12.87 -14.53 -0.52
CA THR A 489 12.44 -15.93 -0.35
C THR A 489 11.60 -16.42 -1.53
N ALA A 490 10.64 -15.61 -1.99
CA ALA A 490 9.85 -15.91 -3.19
C ALA A 490 10.67 -15.86 -4.50
N PHE A 491 11.78 -15.12 -4.53
CA PHE A 491 12.70 -15.10 -5.66
C PHE A 491 13.51 -16.39 -5.73
N ILE A 492 14.15 -16.80 -4.63
CA ILE A 492 14.92 -18.04 -4.51
C ILE A 492 14.06 -19.26 -4.85
N LEU A 493 12.85 -19.35 -4.28
CA LEU A 493 11.89 -20.41 -4.59
C LEU A 493 11.66 -20.56 -6.10
N ARG A 494 11.46 -19.45 -6.81
CA ARG A 494 11.18 -19.47 -8.26
C ARG A 494 12.43 -19.67 -9.12
N CYS A 495 13.60 -19.29 -8.62
CA CYS A 495 14.85 -19.46 -9.35
C CYS A 495 15.34 -20.91 -9.29
N ASP A 496 15.30 -21.52 -8.10
CA ASP A 496 16.11 -22.72 -7.82
C ASP A 496 15.28 -23.93 -7.38
N HIS A 497 14.12 -23.74 -6.75
CA HIS A 497 13.40 -24.85 -6.11
C HIS A 497 12.12 -25.27 -6.82
N ILE A 498 11.45 -24.36 -7.54
CA ILE A 498 10.14 -24.62 -8.15
C ILE A 498 10.27 -24.73 -9.66
N LYS A 499 9.88 -25.89 -10.19
CA LYS A 499 9.85 -26.13 -11.63
C LYS A 499 8.72 -25.34 -12.31
N PRO A 500 8.89 -24.95 -13.60
CA PRO A 500 7.82 -24.37 -14.38
C PRO A 500 6.57 -25.26 -14.41
N LYS A 501 5.38 -24.63 -14.47
CA LYS A 501 4.08 -25.32 -14.55
C LYS A 501 3.71 -26.20 -13.32
N VAL A 502 4.24 -25.90 -12.14
CA VAL A 502 3.88 -26.58 -10.88
C VAL A 502 2.93 -25.73 -10.03
N LEU A 503 3.30 -24.49 -9.74
CA LEU A 503 2.47 -23.55 -8.97
C LEU A 503 1.41 -22.89 -9.84
N CYS A 504 0.14 -23.11 -9.53
CA CYS A 504 -0.98 -22.43 -10.19
C CYS A 504 -1.33 -21.10 -9.51
N ASN A 505 -1.65 -20.09 -10.34
CA ASN A 505 -2.21 -18.83 -9.87
C ASN A 505 -3.74 -18.95 -9.81
N PHE A 506 -4.28 -18.97 -8.60
CA PHE A 506 -5.73 -19.04 -8.39
C PHE A 506 -6.36 -17.64 -8.42
N PRO A 507 -7.47 -17.41 -9.14
CA PRO A 507 -8.24 -16.17 -9.03
C PRO A 507 -8.86 -16.05 -7.63
N ASP A 508 -8.71 -14.88 -6.98
CA ASP A 508 -9.22 -14.64 -5.62
C ASP A 508 -10.75 -14.80 -5.53
N ASN A 509 -11.46 -14.51 -6.62
CA ASN A 509 -12.92 -14.64 -6.76
C ASN A 509 -13.36 -15.99 -7.37
N GLY A 510 -12.46 -16.96 -7.40
CA GLY A 510 -12.71 -18.31 -7.88
C GLY A 510 -12.66 -18.52 -9.39
N TYR A 511 -12.64 -19.80 -9.78
CA TYR A 511 -12.70 -20.25 -11.17
C TYR A 511 -14.13 -20.14 -11.70
N SER A 512 -14.56 -18.92 -11.98
CA SER A 512 -15.79 -18.73 -12.74
C SER A 512 -15.46 -18.89 -14.22
N PHE A 513 -15.75 -20.07 -14.75
CA PHE A 513 -15.94 -20.26 -16.17
C PHE A 513 -16.87 -19.14 -16.69
N ASN A 514 -16.33 -18.36 -17.61
CA ASN A 514 -16.96 -17.32 -18.39
C ASN A 514 -17.23 -15.93 -17.78
N ARG A 515 -17.72 -15.69 -16.54
CA ARG A 515 -18.02 -14.30 -16.08
C ARG A 515 -17.99 -14.11 -14.54
N GLN A 516 -17.34 -13.04 -14.06
CA GLN A 516 -17.21 -12.70 -12.62
C GLN A 516 -18.14 -11.53 -12.26
N GLN A 517 -19.24 -11.82 -11.57
CA GLN A 517 -19.95 -10.81 -10.78
C GLN A 517 -19.32 -10.72 -9.39
N SER A 518 -19.21 -9.50 -8.87
CA SER A 518 -18.75 -9.28 -7.50
C SER A 518 -19.78 -9.81 -6.49
N SER A 519 -19.34 -10.23 -5.30
CA SER A 519 -20.28 -10.72 -4.28
C SER A 519 -21.29 -9.64 -3.86
N ILE A 520 -20.88 -8.37 -3.86
CA ILE A 520 -21.77 -7.25 -3.58
C ILE A 520 -22.85 -7.09 -4.67
N ALA A 521 -22.51 -7.32 -5.95
CA ALA A 521 -23.48 -7.33 -7.04
C ALA A 521 -24.50 -8.45 -6.88
N ILE A 522 -24.05 -9.68 -6.60
CA ILE A 522 -24.93 -10.84 -6.37
C ILE A 522 -25.87 -10.59 -5.19
N LYS A 523 -25.34 -10.11 -4.05
CA LYS A 523 -26.15 -9.82 -2.86
C LYS A 523 -27.15 -8.70 -3.14
N TRP A 524 -26.75 -7.69 -3.93
CA TRP A 524 -27.66 -6.64 -4.38
C TRP A 524 -28.79 -7.20 -5.27
N LEU A 525 -28.48 -8.10 -6.22
CA LEU A 525 -29.51 -8.74 -7.05
C LEU A 525 -30.47 -9.59 -6.22
N LYS A 526 -29.95 -10.41 -5.29
CA LYS A 526 -30.79 -11.19 -4.35
C LYS A 526 -31.66 -10.28 -3.46
N TRP A 527 -31.12 -9.14 -3.03
CA TRP A 527 -31.89 -8.13 -2.30
C TRP A 527 -33.00 -7.49 -3.16
N GLN A 528 -32.76 -7.28 -4.46
CA GLN A 528 -33.81 -6.84 -5.38
C GLN A 528 -34.88 -7.92 -5.59
N MET A 529 -34.51 -9.19 -5.64
CA MET A 529 -35.47 -10.31 -5.67
C MET A 529 -36.35 -10.31 -4.42
N GLU A 530 -35.75 -10.15 -3.24
CA GLU A 530 -36.48 -10.06 -1.96
C GLU A 530 -37.45 -8.87 -1.94
N LYS A 531 -37.02 -7.70 -2.43
CA LYS A 531 -37.84 -6.48 -2.48
C LYS A 531 -39.01 -6.56 -3.46
N THR A 532 -38.79 -7.17 -4.63
CA THR A 532 -39.77 -7.15 -5.72
C THR A 532 -40.63 -8.41 -5.77
N GLY A 533 -40.20 -9.51 -5.14
CA GLY A 533 -40.81 -10.84 -5.30
C GLY A 533 -40.58 -11.45 -6.70
N GLU A 534 -39.75 -10.81 -7.53
CA GLU A 534 -39.47 -11.24 -8.89
C GLU A 534 -38.23 -12.14 -8.98
N HIS A 535 -38.24 -13.05 -9.94
CA HIS A 535 -37.09 -13.90 -10.20
C HIS A 535 -36.09 -13.18 -11.11
N ILE A 536 -34.93 -12.81 -10.55
CA ILE A 536 -33.83 -12.20 -11.31
C ILE A 536 -32.79 -13.27 -11.62
N ARG A 537 -32.63 -13.59 -12.90
CA ARG A 537 -31.59 -14.49 -13.39
C ARG A 537 -30.24 -13.77 -13.39
N HIS A 538 -29.25 -14.36 -12.74
CA HIS A 538 -27.90 -13.83 -12.55
C HIS A 538 -26.86 -14.96 -12.47
N ALA A 539 -25.60 -14.61 -12.17
CA ALA A 539 -24.47 -15.54 -12.31
C ALA A 539 -24.45 -16.74 -11.33
N GLU A 540 -25.35 -16.79 -10.33
CA GLU A 540 -25.49 -17.93 -9.39
C GLU A 540 -26.81 -18.71 -9.58
N ASN A 541 -27.75 -18.26 -10.41
CA ASN A 541 -29.05 -18.90 -10.63
C ASN A 541 -29.44 -18.89 -12.13
N GLY A 542 -28.85 -19.79 -12.90
CA GLY A 542 -29.11 -19.91 -14.35
C GLY A 542 -28.17 -19.09 -15.25
N GLY A 543 -27.24 -18.33 -14.67
CA GLY A 543 -26.16 -17.64 -15.40
C GLY A 543 -26.58 -16.30 -16.01
N GLU A 544 -25.60 -15.45 -16.34
CA GLU A 544 -25.83 -14.15 -16.97
C GLU A 544 -26.40 -14.27 -18.38
N VAL A 545 -27.31 -13.37 -18.73
CA VAL A 545 -27.97 -13.34 -20.04
C VAL A 545 -27.22 -12.41 -21.00
N LYS A 546 -27.00 -12.88 -22.24
CA LYS A 546 -26.51 -12.06 -23.35
C LYS A 546 -27.68 -11.33 -23.99
N VAL A 547 -27.62 -10.01 -24.03
CA VAL A 547 -28.53 -9.16 -24.80
C VAL A 547 -27.80 -8.64 -26.04
N SER A 548 -28.48 -8.66 -27.17
CA SER A 548 -27.93 -8.21 -28.46
C SER A 548 -28.86 -7.16 -29.04
N LEU A 549 -28.38 -5.93 -29.11
CA LEU A 549 -28.97 -4.77 -29.77
C LEU A 549 -28.12 -4.42 -31.01
N PRO A 550 -28.64 -3.67 -32.00
CA PRO A 550 -27.95 -3.37 -33.26
C PRO A 550 -26.49 -2.87 -33.06
N ASP A 551 -26.28 -1.98 -32.09
CA ASP A 551 -24.95 -1.39 -31.79
C ASP A 551 -24.36 -1.82 -30.43
N LEU A 552 -24.97 -2.82 -29.77
CA LEU A 552 -24.53 -3.28 -28.46
C LEU A 552 -24.85 -4.75 -28.24
N THR A 553 -23.81 -5.58 -28.24
CA THR A 553 -23.89 -6.95 -27.73
C THR A 553 -23.19 -7.03 -26.38
N THR A 554 -23.95 -7.32 -25.32
CA THR A 554 -23.40 -7.34 -23.96
C THR A 554 -24.10 -8.34 -23.05
N PHE A 555 -23.46 -8.68 -21.92
CA PHE A 555 -24.09 -9.50 -20.89
C PHE A 555 -24.46 -8.62 -19.71
N VAL A 556 -25.65 -8.84 -19.16
CA VAL A 556 -26.20 -8.02 -18.08
C VAL A 556 -26.04 -8.71 -16.74
N ASP A 557 -25.98 -7.91 -15.66
CA ASP A 557 -25.75 -8.47 -14.33
C ASP A 557 -26.99 -9.24 -13.83
N GLY A 558 -28.17 -8.66 -13.99
CA GLY A 558 -29.44 -9.35 -13.73
C GLY A 558 -30.41 -9.20 -14.90
N TYR A 559 -31.15 -10.26 -15.17
CA TYR A 559 -32.19 -10.31 -16.20
C TYR A 559 -33.49 -10.82 -15.58
N CYS A 560 -34.55 -10.05 -15.70
CA CYS A 560 -35.85 -10.36 -15.14
C CYS A 560 -36.93 -10.19 -16.21
N VAL A 561 -37.83 -11.17 -16.32
CA VAL A 561 -39.09 -11.01 -17.06
C VAL A 561 -40.15 -10.80 -16.00
N ARG A 562 -40.70 -9.58 -15.92
CA ARG A 562 -41.66 -9.21 -14.87
C ARG A 562 -42.95 -9.98 -15.06
N LYS A 563 -43.49 -10.55 -13.99
CA LYS A 563 -44.68 -11.40 -14.06
C LYS A 563 -45.95 -10.64 -14.44
N SER A 564 -46.02 -9.36 -14.08
CA SER A 564 -47.24 -8.55 -14.25
C SER A 564 -47.54 -8.19 -15.71
N ASP A 565 -46.52 -7.88 -16.50
CA ASP A 565 -46.65 -7.30 -17.85
C ASP A 565 -45.77 -8.01 -18.90
N GLY A 566 -44.98 -9.02 -18.50
CA GLY A 566 -44.01 -9.68 -19.36
C GLY A 566 -42.81 -8.80 -19.76
N ALA A 567 -42.70 -7.59 -19.21
CA ALA A 567 -41.64 -6.66 -19.60
C ALA A 567 -40.28 -7.14 -19.09
N VAL A 568 -39.26 -6.95 -19.93
CA VAL A 568 -37.88 -7.29 -19.58
C VAL A 568 -37.26 -6.14 -18.78
N VAL A 569 -36.80 -6.45 -17.58
CA VAL A 569 -36.06 -5.55 -16.70
C VAL A 569 -34.62 -6.00 -16.60
N ILE A 570 -33.69 -5.09 -16.90
CA ILE A 570 -32.25 -5.31 -16.82
C ILE A 570 -31.70 -4.66 -15.55
N TYR A 571 -30.99 -5.43 -14.75
CA TYR A 571 -30.27 -4.94 -13.57
C TYR A 571 -28.78 -4.80 -13.89
N CYS A 572 -28.21 -3.62 -13.63
CA CYS A 572 -26.79 -3.30 -13.87
C CYS A 572 -26.10 -2.82 -12.59
N PHE A 573 -25.18 -3.59 -12.05
CA PHE A 573 -24.38 -3.22 -10.90
C PHE A 573 -23.04 -2.58 -11.33
N ARG A 574 -22.83 -1.32 -10.97
CA ARG A 574 -21.66 -0.55 -11.41
C ARG A 574 -20.60 -0.46 -10.31
N GLY A 575 -19.66 -1.41 -10.33
CA GLY A 575 -18.43 -1.34 -9.54
C GLY A 575 -17.67 -0.04 -9.82
N CYS A 576 -17.47 0.82 -8.81
CA CYS A 576 -17.01 2.20 -9.03
C CYS A 576 -15.62 2.26 -9.67
N TYR A 577 -14.73 1.35 -9.30
CA TYR A 577 -13.37 1.26 -9.85
C TYR A 577 -13.38 0.84 -11.33
N TRP A 578 -14.21 -0.13 -11.69
CA TRP A 578 -14.27 -0.70 -13.04
C TRP A 578 -15.01 0.17 -14.04
N HIS A 579 -15.98 0.94 -13.54
CA HIS A 579 -16.89 1.76 -14.34
C HIS A 579 -16.63 3.27 -14.21
N GLY A 580 -15.59 3.66 -13.46
CA GLY A 580 -15.14 5.05 -13.36
C GLY A 580 -16.10 6.02 -12.70
N HIS A 581 -16.73 5.65 -11.58
CA HIS A 581 -17.68 6.53 -10.92
C HIS A 581 -17.05 7.89 -10.58
N SER A 582 -17.59 8.97 -11.16
CA SER A 582 -17.04 10.33 -11.06
C SER A 582 -17.04 10.90 -9.63
N LYS A 583 -17.90 10.39 -8.74
CA LYS A 583 -17.89 10.75 -7.31
C LYS A 583 -16.76 10.08 -6.51
N CYS A 584 -16.20 8.98 -7.02
CA CYS A 584 -15.20 8.17 -6.31
C CYS A 584 -13.78 8.36 -6.85
N PHE A 585 -13.64 8.69 -8.13
CA PHE A 585 -12.34 8.80 -8.80
C PHE A 585 -12.29 10.07 -9.63
N ASN A 586 -11.13 10.74 -9.65
CA ASN A 586 -10.93 11.87 -10.56
C ASN A 586 -10.95 11.35 -12.01
N PRO A 587 -11.74 11.94 -12.92
CA PRO A 587 -11.81 11.51 -14.32
C PRO A 587 -10.46 11.45 -15.03
N HIS A 588 -9.48 12.25 -14.60
CA HIS A 588 -8.14 12.30 -15.17
C HIS A 588 -7.16 11.29 -14.56
N ASP A 589 -7.50 10.64 -13.45
CA ASP A 589 -6.65 9.59 -12.88
C ASP A 589 -6.65 8.36 -13.78
N PHE A 590 -5.50 7.68 -13.84
CA PHE A 590 -5.32 6.50 -14.67
C PHE A 590 -5.63 5.21 -13.90
N ASN A 591 -6.64 4.47 -14.35
CA ASN A 591 -6.93 3.13 -13.87
C ASN A 591 -5.91 2.14 -14.49
N LYS A 592 -4.97 1.68 -13.66
CA LYS A 592 -3.91 0.72 -14.06
C LYS A 592 -4.45 -0.65 -14.48
N GLN A 593 -5.61 -1.08 -13.96
CA GLN A 593 -6.15 -2.40 -14.28
C GLN A 593 -6.91 -2.40 -15.60
N CYS A 594 -7.73 -1.37 -15.84
CA CYS A 594 -8.45 -1.19 -17.09
C CYS A 594 -7.58 -0.55 -18.19
N GLN A 595 -6.38 -0.05 -17.83
CA GLN A 595 -5.47 0.68 -18.70
C GLN A 595 -6.10 1.91 -19.37
N GLN A 596 -6.99 2.61 -18.65
CA GLN A 596 -7.74 3.77 -19.12
C GLN A 596 -7.89 4.83 -18.03
N HIS A 597 -8.18 6.07 -18.41
CA HIS A 597 -8.60 7.08 -17.45
C HIS A 597 -10.00 6.79 -16.93
N PHE A 598 -10.27 7.13 -15.66
CA PHE A 598 -11.60 6.88 -15.07
C PHE A 598 -12.72 7.63 -15.81
N GLY A 599 -12.46 8.81 -16.39
CA GLY A 599 -13.42 9.52 -17.21
C GLY A 599 -13.85 8.75 -18.47
N THR A 600 -12.91 8.05 -19.11
CA THR A 600 -13.22 7.19 -20.27
C THR A 600 -14.09 6.00 -19.85
N LEU A 601 -13.77 5.37 -18.72
CA LEU A 601 -14.56 4.25 -18.18
C LEU A 601 -15.99 4.70 -17.84
N TYR A 602 -16.13 5.90 -17.26
CA TYR A 602 -17.43 6.50 -16.98
C TYR A 602 -18.26 6.70 -18.25
N ALA A 603 -17.67 7.36 -19.26
CA ALA A 603 -18.34 7.63 -20.53
C ALA A 603 -18.81 6.34 -21.21
N MET A 604 -17.95 5.31 -21.27
CA MET A 604 -18.31 3.99 -21.80
C MET A 604 -19.44 3.33 -21.01
N THR A 605 -19.45 3.48 -19.69
CA THR A 605 -20.51 2.92 -18.83
C THR A 605 -21.84 3.63 -19.06
N MET A 606 -21.84 4.96 -19.22
CA MET A 606 -23.05 5.74 -19.48
C MET A 606 -23.58 5.51 -20.89
N ASP A 607 -22.72 5.41 -21.90
CA ASP A 607 -23.11 5.03 -23.27
C ASP A 607 -23.80 3.67 -23.30
N ARG A 608 -23.20 2.68 -22.62
CA ARG A 608 -23.81 1.35 -22.46
C ARG A 608 -25.16 1.43 -21.76
N HIS A 609 -25.28 2.22 -20.71
CA HIS A 609 -26.55 2.38 -19.99
C HIS A 609 -27.63 2.98 -20.90
N LYS A 610 -27.30 4.07 -21.60
CA LYS A 610 -28.22 4.74 -22.53
C LYS A 610 -28.78 3.75 -23.56
N LYS A 611 -27.90 3.01 -24.24
CA LYS A 611 -28.27 2.00 -25.23
C LYS A 611 -29.18 0.90 -24.69
N LEU A 612 -28.94 0.44 -23.45
CA LEU A 612 -29.82 -0.55 -22.82
C LEU A 612 -31.19 0.05 -22.47
N SER A 613 -31.22 1.30 -22.00
CA SER A 613 -32.44 1.99 -21.60
C SER A 613 -33.35 2.35 -22.77
N GLU A 614 -32.82 2.39 -24.00
CA GLU A 614 -33.61 2.60 -25.23
C GLU A 614 -34.50 1.39 -25.57
N SER A 615 -34.14 0.18 -25.13
CA SER A 615 -34.88 -1.05 -25.45
C SER A 615 -35.46 -1.78 -24.22
N TYR A 616 -34.99 -1.45 -23.01
CA TYR A 616 -35.35 -2.16 -21.80
C TYR A 616 -35.51 -1.20 -20.62
N THR A 617 -36.29 -1.62 -19.62
CA THR A 617 -36.26 -0.93 -18.31
C THR A 617 -34.96 -1.30 -17.61
N VAL A 618 -34.08 -0.32 -17.34
CA VAL A 618 -32.78 -0.57 -16.71
C VAL A 618 -32.74 -0.04 -15.27
N ILE A 619 -32.59 -0.94 -14.31
CA ILE A 619 -32.32 -0.61 -12.91
C ILE A 619 -30.83 -0.70 -12.68
N SER A 620 -30.21 0.37 -12.18
CA SER A 620 -28.76 0.38 -11.94
C SER A 620 -28.40 0.95 -10.58
N ALA A 621 -27.28 0.47 -10.02
CA ALA A 621 -26.76 0.96 -8.76
C ALA A 621 -25.24 1.07 -8.80
N TRP A 622 -24.68 2.13 -8.21
CA TRP A 622 -23.24 2.24 -8.01
C TRP A 622 -22.79 1.57 -6.71
N GLU A 623 -21.63 0.94 -6.74
CA GLU A 623 -21.08 0.21 -5.59
C GLU A 623 -20.96 1.08 -4.33
N CYS A 624 -20.52 2.34 -4.46
CA CYS A 624 -20.41 3.25 -3.32
C CYS A 624 -21.78 3.66 -2.75
N GLU A 625 -22.82 3.72 -3.58
CA GLU A 625 -24.18 4.05 -3.15
C GLU A 625 -24.77 2.89 -2.35
N ILE A 626 -24.58 1.65 -2.82
CA ILE A 626 -24.95 0.45 -2.07
C ILE A 626 -24.17 0.34 -0.75
N LYS A 627 -22.87 0.63 -0.75
CA LYS A 627 -22.07 0.68 0.50
C LYS A 627 -22.60 1.72 1.48
N LYS A 628 -23.02 2.90 0.98
CA LYS A 628 -23.66 3.93 1.80
C LYS A 628 -25.02 3.47 2.32
N GLU A 629 -25.87 2.87 1.48
CA GLU A 629 -27.16 2.30 1.89
C GLU A 629 -26.96 1.23 2.98
N LEU A 630 -25.99 0.33 2.84
CA LEU A 630 -25.65 -0.66 3.87
C LEU A 630 -25.26 -0.04 5.21
N SER A 631 -24.60 1.13 5.21
CA SER A 631 -24.25 1.85 6.45
C SER A 631 -25.46 2.48 7.16
N ILE A 632 -26.60 2.64 6.48
CA ILE A 632 -27.79 3.31 7.01
C ILE A 632 -28.93 2.30 7.24
N ASN A 633 -29.19 1.44 6.25
CA ASN A 633 -30.27 0.45 6.25
C ASN A 633 -29.84 -0.83 6.99
N LYS A 634 -30.33 -0.98 8.23
CA LYS A 634 -30.04 -2.14 9.09
C LYS A 634 -30.55 -3.45 8.48
N THR A 635 -31.77 -3.47 7.96
CA THR A 635 -32.40 -4.66 7.34
C THR A 635 -31.60 -5.15 6.14
N MET A 636 -31.22 -4.24 5.25
CA MET A 636 -30.38 -4.58 4.10
C MET A 636 -29.01 -5.11 4.53
N ARG A 637 -28.41 -4.52 5.57
CA ARG A 637 -27.12 -4.98 6.12
C ARG A 637 -27.23 -6.39 6.69
N GLU A 638 -28.30 -6.67 7.42
CA GLU A 638 -28.57 -8.00 7.98
C GLU A 638 -28.79 -9.02 6.86
N PHE A 639 -29.57 -8.69 5.84
CA PHE A 639 -29.72 -9.52 4.64
C PHE A 639 -28.39 -9.77 3.93
N PHE A 640 -27.57 -8.74 3.71
CA PHE A 640 -26.27 -8.90 3.07
C PHE A 640 -25.33 -9.77 3.91
N ASN A 641 -25.41 -9.70 5.23
CA ASN A 641 -24.58 -10.51 6.13
C ASN A 641 -25.05 -11.97 6.19
N SER A 642 -26.37 -12.21 6.14
CA SER A 642 -26.95 -13.56 6.16
C SER A 642 -26.94 -14.24 4.79
N CYS A 643 -26.96 -13.46 3.70
CA CYS A 643 -26.98 -13.96 2.34
C CYS A 643 -25.70 -14.74 2.02
N GLU A 644 -25.88 -16.05 1.87
CA GLU A 644 -24.84 -16.99 1.47
C GLU A 644 -24.49 -16.79 -0.01
N SER A 645 -23.21 -16.94 -0.33
CA SER A 645 -22.76 -17.03 -1.72
C SER A 645 -22.78 -18.49 -2.13
N GLY A 646 -23.23 -18.77 -3.35
CA GLY A 646 -23.12 -20.11 -3.91
C GLY A 646 -21.70 -20.44 -4.40
N ARG A 647 -20.73 -19.52 -4.28
CA ARG A 647 -19.39 -19.65 -4.87
C ARG A 647 -18.31 -19.77 -3.81
N LEU A 648 -17.31 -20.61 -4.10
CA LEU A 648 -16.12 -20.73 -3.29
C LEU A 648 -15.22 -19.49 -3.48
N VAL A 649 -14.98 -18.77 -2.38
CA VAL A 649 -13.99 -17.68 -2.34
C VAL A 649 -12.72 -18.19 -1.67
N LEU A 650 -11.63 -18.33 -2.42
CA LEU A 650 -10.39 -18.94 -1.90
C LEU A 650 -9.88 -18.26 -0.62
N ARG A 651 -9.93 -16.92 -0.56
CA ARG A 651 -9.46 -16.16 0.61
C ARG A 651 -10.23 -16.45 1.90
N THR A 652 -11.46 -16.99 1.85
CA THR A 652 -12.20 -17.35 3.08
C THR A 652 -11.71 -18.64 3.70
N SER A 653 -11.07 -19.51 2.90
CA SER A 653 -10.39 -20.73 3.40
C SER A 653 -9.02 -20.45 4.02
N MET A 654 -8.41 -19.30 3.72
CA MET A 654 -7.11 -18.92 4.29
C MET A 654 -7.29 -18.27 5.67
N GLN A 655 -7.06 -19.07 6.71
CA GLN A 655 -7.11 -18.65 8.11
C GLN A 655 -5.69 -18.54 8.69
N GLY A 656 -5.53 -17.66 9.69
CA GLY A 656 -4.26 -17.53 10.41
C GLY A 656 -4.04 -18.67 11.40
N GLY A 657 -3.06 -18.50 12.29
CA GLY A 657 -2.90 -19.41 13.43
C GLY A 657 -4.15 -19.45 14.31
N ARG A 658 -4.46 -20.63 14.86
CA ARG A 658 -5.51 -20.78 15.87
C ARG A 658 -4.98 -20.28 17.20
N THR A 659 -5.59 -19.22 17.72
CA THR A 659 -5.26 -18.66 19.04
C THR A 659 -6.54 -18.62 19.88
N GLU A 660 -6.61 -19.45 20.92
CA GLU A 660 -7.73 -19.52 21.86
C GLU A 660 -7.21 -19.47 23.29
N ALA A 661 -7.88 -18.69 24.15
CA ALA A 661 -7.60 -18.64 25.58
C ALA A 661 -8.68 -19.40 26.34
N HIS A 662 -8.31 -20.53 26.96
CA HIS A 662 -9.22 -21.35 27.77
C HIS A 662 -9.19 -21.01 29.26
N ALA A 663 -8.15 -20.29 29.72
CA ALA A 663 -8.00 -19.80 31.08
C ALA A 663 -7.34 -18.43 31.06
N LYS A 664 -7.76 -17.53 31.97
CA LYS A 664 -7.14 -16.20 32.12
C LYS A 664 -5.83 -16.25 32.90
N ARG A 665 -5.67 -17.26 33.77
CA ARG A 665 -4.50 -17.47 34.63
C ARG A 665 -4.36 -18.96 34.93
N ALA A 666 -3.12 -19.43 34.93
CA ALA A 666 -2.74 -20.74 35.42
C ALA A 666 -1.50 -20.55 36.32
N ASN A 667 -1.55 -21.09 37.54
CA ASN A 667 -0.42 -21.06 38.47
C ASN A 667 0.10 -22.49 38.64
N SER A 668 1.41 -22.63 38.78
CA SER A 668 1.99 -23.88 39.26
C SER A 668 1.68 -24.09 40.75
N SER A 669 1.57 -25.35 41.16
CA SER A 669 1.51 -25.79 42.55
C SER A 669 2.41 -27.02 42.73
N ILE A 670 2.52 -27.54 43.95
CA ILE A 670 3.24 -28.79 44.25
C ILE A 670 2.74 -29.94 43.36
N ASP A 671 1.42 -30.05 43.17
CA ASP A 671 0.81 -31.14 42.39
C ASP A 671 0.61 -30.83 40.90
N LYS A 672 0.79 -29.57 40.47
CA LYS A 672 0.52 -29.14 39.09
C LYS A 672 1.64 -28.27 38.54
N LYS A 673 2.31 -28.76 37.50
CA LYS A 673 3.31 -28.00 36.75
C LYS A 673 2.68 -27.38 35.50
N VAL A 674 3.00 -26.11 35.26
CA VAL A 674 2.70 -25.45 34.00
C VAL A 674 3.83 -25.75 33.04
N VAL A 675 3.50 -26.28 31.86
CA VAL A 675 4.45 -26.64 30.82
C VAL A 675 4.13 -25.89 29.54
N TYR A 676 5.17 -25.48 28.81
CA TYR A 676 5.06 -24.78 27.53
C TYR A 676 5.63 -25.68 26.43
N TYR A 677 4.83 -25.90 25.39
CA TYR A 677 5.23 -26.63 24.20
C TYR A 677 5.14 -25.71 23.01
N ASP A 678 6.20 -25.68 22.20
CA ASP A 678 6.22 -24.98 20.93
C ASP A 678 6.70 -25.92 19.82
N VAL A 679 6.11 -25.79 18.63
CA VAL A 679 6.48 -26.59 17.48
C VAL A 679 7.60 -25.88 16.72
N ASN A 680 8.76 -26.52 16.66
CA ASN A 680 9.95 -25.99 15.99
C ASN A 680 9.71 -25.75 14.49
N SER A 681 9.36 -24.51 14.12
CA SER A 681 8.98 -24.13 12.75
C SER A 681 7.79 -24.93 12.20
N LEU A 682 6.61 -24.74 12.80
CA LEU A 682 5.36 -25.38 12.37
C LEU A 682 5.12 -25.33 10.85
N TYR A 683 5.10 -24.13 10.24
CA TYR A 683 4.81 -24.00 8.81
C TYR A 683 5.87 -24.63 7.90
N PRO A 684 7.18 -24.39 8.10
CA PRO A 684 8.21 -25.11 7.34
C PRO A 684 8.12 -26.63 7.47
N THR A 685 7.75 -27.16 8.64
CA THR A 685 7.54 -28.59 8.82
C THR A 685 6.41 -29.08 7.91
N VAL A 686 5.24 -28.43 7.96
CA VAL A 686 4.10 -28.76 7.08
C VAL A 686 4.49 -28.65 5.60
N MET A 687 5.24 -27.61 5.21
CA MET A 687 5.71 -27.42 3.83
C MET A 687 6.66 -28.53 3.34
N SER A 688 7.41 -29.16 4.25
CA SER A 688 8.41 -30.18 3.95
C SER A 688 7.87 -31.61 4.03
N THR A 689 6.82 -31.85 4.84
CA THR A 689 6.33 -33.21 5.14
C THR A 689 4.94 -33.51 4.60
N CYS A 690 4.09 -32.51 4.40
CA CYS A 690 2.70 -32.72 4.00
C CYS A 690 2.50 -32.61 2.49
N ASP A 691 1.52 -33.35 1.98
CA ASP A 691 1.08 -33.25 0.59
C ASP A 691 0.35 -31.92 0.33
N LEU A 692 0.89 -31.13 -0.60
CA LEU A 692 0.34 -29.84 -1.00
C LEU A 692 -0.20 -29.89 -2.45
N PRO A 693 -1.32 -29.20 -2.75
CA PRO A 693 -1.93 -29.25 -4.06
C PRO A 693 -1.02 -28.59 -5.12
N VAL A 694 -0.87 -29.25 -6.27
CA VAL A 694 -0.14 -28.73 -7.44
C VAL A 694 -1.00 -28.77 -8.69
N GLY A 695 -0.78 -27.81 -9.59
CA GLY A 695 -1.59 -27.68 -10.80
C GLY A 695 -3.01 -27.11 -10.55
N PRO A 696 -3.85 -27.10 -11.59
CA PRO A 696 -5.18 -26.51 -11.54
C PRO A 696 -6.17 -27.38 -10.77
N ALA A 697 -7.18 -26.75 -10.17
CA ALA A 697 -8.32 -27.45 -9.60
C ALA A 697 -9.40 -27.71 -10.68
N GLU A 698 -10.06 -28.85 -10.59
CA GLU A 698 -11.34 -29.12 -11.24
C GLU A 698 -12.48 -28.58 -10.37
N ILE A 699 -13.48 -27.95 -10.98
CA ILE A 699 -14.56 -27.27 -10.24
C ILE A 699 -15.84 -28.05 -10.42
N LYS A 700 -16.39 -28.53 -9.30
CA LYS A 700 -17.66 -29.25 -9.26
C LYS A 700 -18.72 -28.37 -8.59
N ARG A 701 -19.90 -28.27 -9.20
CA ARG A 701 -21.05 -27.45 -8.74
C ARG A 701 -22.37 -28.21 -8.69
N ASP A 702 -22.40 -29.41 -9.24
CA ASP A 702 -23.56 -30.29 -9.34
C ASP A 702 -23.12 -31.75 -9.19
N GLY A 703 -24.09 -32.67 -9.22
CA GLY A 703 -23.82 -34.10 -9.09
C GLY A 703 -23.09 -34.47 -7.79
N PHE A 704 -23.39 -33.74 -6.71
CA PHE A 704 -22.84 -34.00 -5.39
C PHE A 704 -23.52 -35.24 -4.75
N PRO A 705 -22.86 -35.91 -3.79
CA PRO A 705 -23.48 -36.98 -3.02
C PRO A 705 -24.74 -36.50 -2.29
N PRO A 706 -25.68 -37.40 -1.99
CA PRO A 706 -26.85 -37.09 -1.17
C PRO A 706 -26.47 -36.45 0.16
N VAL A 707 -27.31 -35.51 0.62
CA VAL A 707 -27.20 -34.83 1.91
C VAL A 707 -28.46 -35.12 2.75
N PRO A 708 -28.36 -35.18 4.09
CA PRO A 708 -27.18 -34.92 4.92
C PRO A 708 -26.09 -35.99 4.80
N SER A 709 -24.82 -35.58 4.81
CA SER A 709 -23.66 -36.48 4.69
C SER A 709 -22.75 -36.38 5.91
N ARG A 710 -22.23 -37.52 6.37
CA ARG A 710 -21.16 -37.62 7.39
C ARG A 710 -19.80 -37.94 6.79
N GLU A 711 -19.68 -37.82 5.47
CA GLU A 711 -18.44 -38.06 4.74
C GLU A 711 -18.17 -36.92 3.75
N PHE A 712 -16.88 -36.66 3.51
CA PHE A 712 -16.40 -35.74 2.50
C PHE A 712 -15.32 -36.43 1.64
N ASN A 713 -15.76 -37.03 0.54
CA ASN A 713 -14.94 -37.89 -0.32
C ASN A 713 -14.31 -37.13 -1.50
N PHE A 714 -13.95 -35.86 -1.29
CA PHE A 714 -13.25 -35.03 -2.27
C PHE A 714 -11.90 -34.58 -1.72
N THR A 715 -10.91 -34.44 -2.62
CA THR A 715 -9.56 -34.00 -2.26
C THR A 715 -9.34 -32.57 -2.74
N GLY A 716 -9.40 -31.61 -1.82
CA GLY A 716 -9.24 -30.19 -2.15
C GLY A 716 -9.92 -29.24 -1.19
N LEU A 717 -10.74 -28.32 -1.72
CA LEU A 717 -11.50 -27.32 -0.95
C LEU A 717 -13.00 -27.53 -1.15
N GLY A 718 -13.79 -27.48 -0.07
CA GLY A 718 -15.25 -27.56 -0.12
C GLY A 718 -15.90 -26.31 0.42
N HIS A 719 -16.79 -25.70 -0.37
CA HIS A 719 -17.74 -24.69 0.11
C HIS A 719 -19.07 -25.37 0.43
N VAL A 720 -19.39 -25.48 1.72
CA VAL A 720 -20.51 -26.31 2.20
C VAL A 720 -21.27 -25.61 3.33
N ARG A 721 -22.55 -25.97 3.49
CA ARG A 721 -23.29 -25.79 4.74
C ARG A 721 -23.08 -27.03 5.59
N ILE A 722 -22.67 -26.84 6.83
CA ILE A 722 -22.30 -27.90 7.75
C ILE A 722 -22.88 -27.63 9.14
N LEU A 723 -23.44 -28.66 9.74
CA LEU A 723 -24.02 -28.66 11.07
C LEU A 723 -22.96 -29.14 12.09
N PRO A 724 -22.54 -28.29 13.04
CA PRO A 724 -21.68 -28.74 14.13
C PRO A 724 -22.41 -29.69 15.11
N PRO A 725 -21.68 -30.56 15.82
CA PRO A 725 -22.25 -31.32 16.94
C PRO A 725 -22.69 -30.39 18.08
N GLN A 726 -23.56 -30.86 18.97
CA GLN A 726 -24.01 -30.05 20.11
C GLN A 726 -22.95 -29.93 21.21
N ASN A 727 -22.19 -31.00 21.46
CA ASN A 727 -21.29 -31.11 22.59
C ASN A 727 -19.86 -31.44 22.12
N LEU A 728 -19.10 -30.41 21.78
CA LEU A 728 -17.69 -30.55 21.43
C LEU A 728 -16.85 -29.52 22.18
N ARG A 729 -15.92 -30.00 23.01
CA ARG A 729 -15.09 -29.15 23.88
C ARG A 729 -14.25 -28.13 23.09
N TYR A 730 -13.72 -28.55 21.95
CA TYR A 730 -12.89 -27.72 21.07
C TYR A 730 -13.50 -27.71 19.67
N PRO A 731 -14.34 -26.73 19.34
CA PRO A 731 -14.88 -26.58 17.99
C PRO A 731 -13.72 -26.52 16.98
N LEU A 732 -13.88 -27.21 15.85
CA LEU A 732 -12.80 -27.38 14.87
C LEU A 732 -12.82 -26.31 13.78
N LEU A 733 -13.99 -26.09 13.17
CA LEU A 733 -14.11 -25.25 11.98
C LEU A 733 -14.18 -23.77 12.36
N GLY A 734 -13.17 -23.01 11.93
CA GLY A 734 -13.13 -21.57 12.12
C GLY A 734 -14.02 -20.86 11.10
N ILE A 735 -14.72 -19.81 11.55
CA ILE A 735 -15.56 -18.96 10.71
C ILE A 735 -15.37 -17.49 11.09
N LYS A 736 -15.33 -16.60 10.09
CA LYS A 736 -15.26 -15.16 10.33
C LYS A 736 -16.67 -14.60 10.53
N MET A 737 -16.94 -14.09 11.72
CA MET A 737 -18.19 -13.44 12.10
C MET A 737 -17.86 -12.07 12.68
N ASN A 738 -18.53 -11.01 12.21
CA ASN A 738 -18.30 -9.64 12.68
C ASN A 738 -16.80 -9.26 12.70
N ASN A 739 -16.07 -9.56 11.62
CA ASN A 739 -14.61 -9.38 11.46
C ASN A 739 -13.73 -10.13 12.47
N THR A 740 -14.28 -11.06 13.25
CA THR A 740 -13.54 -11.89 14.22
C THR A 740 -13.54 -13.35 13.74
N LEU A 741 -12.39 -14.02 13.78
CA LEU A 741 -12.35 -15.48 13.58
C LEU A 741 -12.83 -16.16 14.87
N LEU A 742 -13.89 -16.95 14.77
CA LEU A 742 -14.48 -17.69 15.88
C LEU A 742 -14.55 -19.17 15.55
N PHE A 743 -14.44 -20.00 16.58
CA PHE A 743 -14.64 -21.44 16.53
C PHE A 743 -15.86 -21.75 17.41
N CYS A 744 -17.04 -21.92 16.79
CA CYS A 744 -18.29 -22.12 17.53
C CYS A 744 -19.11 -23.31 16.99
N LEU A 745 -20.03 -23.80 17.82
CA LEU A 745 -20.96 -24.90 17.47
C LEU A 745 -22.34 -24.42 17.02
N CYS A 746 -22.58 -23.10 17.09
CA CYS A 746 -23.82 -22.48 16.66
C CYS A 746 -23.51 -21.11 16.05
N LYS A 747 -23.97 -20.90 14.82
CA LYS A 747 -23.81 -19.65 14.07
C LYS A 747 -24.39 -18.45 14.82
N LEU A 748 -25.62 -18.57 15.32
CA LEU A 748 -26.29 -17.47 16.03
C LEU A 748 -25.65 -17.17 17.38
N CYS A 749 -25.28 -18.18 18.18
CA CYS A 749 -24.57 -17.96 19.45
C CYS A 749 -23.21 -17.26 19.22
N GLY A 750 -22.43 -17.72 18.24
CA GLY A 750 -21.15 -17.10 17.88
C GLY A 750 -21.32 -15.65 17.42
N SER A 751 -22.32 -15.39 16.60
CA SER A 751 -22.63 -14.04 16.11
C SER A 751 -23.03 -13.07 17.24
N LYS A 752 -23.78 -13.56 18.23
CA LYS A 752 -24.19 -12.80 19.43
C LYS A 752 -23.12 -12.80 20.54
N LYS A 753 -22.02 -13.55 20.37
CA LYS A 753 -21.01 -13.82 21.42
C LYS A 753 -21.65 -14.27 22.75
N SER A 754 -22.68 -15.11 22.66
CA SER A 754 -23.42 -15.60 23.82
C SER A 754 -22.74 -16.80 24.45
N SER A 755 -22.65 -16.81 25.79
CA SER A 755 -22.24 -17.95 26.61
C SER A 755 -23.41 -18.77 27.17
N ALA A 756 -24.65 -18.37 26.88
CA ALA A 756 -25.84 -19.08 27.34
C ALA A 756 -25.98 -20.45 26.68
N ARG A 757 -26.70 -21.36 27.35
CA ARG A 757 -27.07 -22.66 26.77
C ARG A 757 -27.82 -22.44 25.45
N CYS A 758 -27.37 -23.11 24.40
CA CYS A 758 -27.94 -22.96 23.06
C CYS A 758 -29.25 -23.76 22.93
N ASN A 759 -30.33 -23.09 22.53
CA ASN A 759 -31.62 -23.70 22.21
C ASN A 759 -32.02 -23.48 20.73
N HIS A 760 -31.08 -23.06 19.89
CA HIS A 760 -31.34 -22.79 18.47
C HIS A 760 -31.52 -24.09 17.68
N THR A 761 -32.30 -24.02 16.61
CA THR A 761 -32.56 -25.11 15.66
C THR A 761 -31.30 -25.48 14.86
N ASP A 762 -31.30 -26.64 14.21
CA ASP A 762 -30.16 -27.08 13.40
C ASP A 762 -29.84 -26.13 12.23
N GLU A 763 -30.87 -25.54 11.60
CA GLU A 763 -30.68 -24.54 10.55
C GLU A 763 -29.98 -23.29 11.10
N GLU A 764 -30.42 -22.79 12.26
CA GLU A 764 -29.83 -21.63 12.94
C GLU A 764 -28.42 -21.91 13.50
N ARG A 765 -28.13 -23.17 13.82
CA ARG A 765 -26.81 -23.62 14.30
C ARG A 765 -25.82 -23.80 13.17
N SER A 766 -26.29 -24.25 12.00
CA SER A 766 -25.46 -24.57 10.84
C SER A 766 -24.60 -23.39 10.40
N ILE A 767 -23.41 -23.69 9.90
CA ILE A 767 -22.43 -22.72 9.44
C ILE A 767 -22.13 -22.95 7.96
N VAL A 768 -21.86 -21.87 7.24
CA VAL A 768 -21.45 -21.92 5.83
C VAL A 768 -20.06 -21.34 5.71
N GLY A 769 -19.18 -22.06 5.03
CA GLY A 769 -17.78 -21.68 4.91
C GLY A 769 -17.04 -22.52 3.89
N THR A 770 -15.77 -22.21 3.73
CA THR A 770 -14.87 -22.92 2.82
C THR A 770 -13.72 -23.47 3.63
N TRP A 771 -13.51 -24.79 3.56
CA TRP A 771 -12.46 -25.47 4.30
C TRP A 771 -11.73 -26.49 3.41
N THR A 772 -10.54 -26.87 3.85
CA THR A 772 -9.78 -27.95 3.22
C THR A 772 -10.42 -29.30 3.50
N HIS A 773 -10.18 -30.26 2.62
CA HIS A 773 -10.61 -31.64 2.82
C HIS A 773 -10.08 -32.22 4.14
N PHE A 774 -8.85 -31.88 4.58
CA PHE A 774 -8.32 -32.29 5.88
C PHE A 774 -9.20 -31.80 7.04
N GLU A 775 -9.60 -30.53 7.02
CA GLU A 775 -10.50 -29.96 8.04
C GLU A 775 -11.89 -30.59 7.98
N LEU A 776 -12.45 -30.77 6.79
CA LEU A 776 -13.79 -31.35 6.61
C LEU A 776 -13.84 -32.81 7.04
N GLN A 777 -12.87 -33.63 6.62
CA GLN A 777 -12.76 -35.03 7.02
C GLN A 777 -12.55 -35.15 8.54
N LYS A 778 -11.70 -34.28 9.13
CA LYS A 778 -11.55 -34.25 10.58
C LYS A 778 -12.84 -33.81 11.27
N ALA A 779 -13.58 -32.84 10.73
CA ALA A 779 -14.87 -32.42 11.26
C ALA A 779 -15.89 -33.57 11.25
N MET A 780 -15.95 -34.35 10.17
CA MET A 780 -16.82 -35.53 10.09
C MET A 780 -16.50 -36.53 11.21
N SER A 781 -15.21 -36.78 11.48
CA SER A 781 -14.78 -37.65 12.60
C SER A 781 -15.18 -37.13 14.00
N LEU A 782 -15.48 -35.83 14.11
CA LEU A 782 -15.93 -35.17 15.34
C LEU A 782 -17.46 -35.01 15.40
N GLY A 783 -18.21 -35.61 14.48
CA GLY A 783 -19.69 -35.60 14.49
C GLY A 783 -20.33 -34.40 13.79
N TYR A 784 -19.60 -33.65 12.97
CA TYR A 784 -20.20 -32.66 12.08
C TYR A 784 -20.95 -33.35 10.93
N VAL A 785 -21.96 -32.69 10.37
CA VAL A 785 -22.79 -33.22 9.27
C VAL A 785 -22.92 -32.19 8.16
N ILE A 786 -22.56 -32.55 6.92
CA ILE A 786 -22.75 -31.69 5.75
C ILE A 786 -24.23 -31.68 5.38
N LEU A 787 -24.84 -30.49 5.32
CA LEU A 787 -26.23 -30.29 4.95
C LEU A 787 -26.39 -29.87 3.48
N THR A 788 -25.39 -29.21 2.89
CA THR A 788 -25.47 -28.72 1.51
C THR A 788 -24.08 -28.55 0.92
N TYR A 789 -23.90 -28.92 -0.35
CA TYR A 789 -22.72 -28.60 -1.15
C TYR A 789 -23.03 -27.42 -2.07
N TYR A 790 -22.16 -26.41 -2.10
CA TYR A 790 -22.30 -25.28 -3.02
C TYR A 790 -21.30 -25.37 -4.18
N GLU A 791 -20.01 -25.54 -3.85
CA GLU A 791 -18.94 -25.66 -4.85
C GLU A 791 -17.75 -26.43 -4.23
N VAL A 792 -17.15 -27.33 -4.99
CA VAL A 792 -15.96 -28.08 -4.56
C VAL A 792 -14.85 -27.91 -5.59
N TRP A 793 -13.66 -27.56 -5.12
CA TRP A 793 -12.44 -27.52 -5.94
C TRP A 793 -11.63 -28.77 -5.67
N ILE A 794 -11.51 -29.62 -6.69
CA ILE A 794 -10.86 -30.92 -6.63
C ILE A 794 -9.46 -30.80 -7.23
N PHE A 795 -8.44 -31.14 -6.44
CA PHE A 795 -7.06 -31.18 -6.90
C PHE A 795 -6.69 -32.63 -7.22
N LYS A 796 -6.24 -32.89 -8.46
CA LYS A 796 -5.86 -34.24 -8.90
C LYS A 796 -4.42 -34.61 -8.55
N LYS A 797 -3.58 -33.62 -8.24
CA LYS A 797 -2.15 -33.80 -8.01
C LYS A 797 -1.74 -33.10 -6.73
N PHE A 798 -0.95 -33.82 -5.94
CA PHE A 798 -0.33 -33.32 -4.72
C PHE A 798 1.17 -33.62 -4.76
N SER A 799 1.94 -32.87 -3.97
CA SER A 799 3.37 -33.08 -3.80
C SER A 799 3.78 -32.74 -2.37
N ASN A 800 4.52 -33.65 -1.74
CA ASN A 800 5.20 -33.44 -0.46
C ASN A 800 6.67 -33.02 -0.63
N THR A 801 7.17 -32.86 -1.86
CA THR A 801 8.57 -32.48 -2.15
C THR A 801 8.71 -31.04 -2.62
N LEU A 802 7.59 -30.35 -2.89
CA LEU A 802 7.56 -29.02 -3.50
C LEU A 802 8.46 -27.98 -2.80
N PHE A 803 8.49 -27.99 -1.47
CA PHE A 803 9.29 -27.06 -0.68
C PHE A 803 10.38 -27.76 0.15
N LYS A 804 10.53 -29.08 0.02
CA LYS A 804 11.40 -29.89 0.89
C LYS A 804 12.85 -29.41 0.84
N GLU A 805 13.41 -29.28 -0.35
CA GLU A 805 14.80 -28.81 -0.53
C GLU A 805 14.98 -27.37 -0.07
N TYR A 806 14.02 -26.49 -0.39
CA TYR A 806 14.06 -25.09 0.08
C TYR A 806 14.06 -25.02 1.62
N VAL A 807 13.15 -25.75 2.27
CA VAL A 807 13.08 -25.80 3.74
C VAL A 807 14.38 -26.38 4.29
N LYS A 808 14.91 -27.46 3.71
CA LYS A 808 16.18 -28.07 4.14
C LYS A 808 17.32 -27.07 4.10
N THR A 809 17.50 -26.32 3.01
CA THR A 809 18.55 -25.28 2.87
C THR A 809 18.54 -24.29 4.04
N PHE A 810 17.39 -23.69 4.36
CA PHE A 810 17.31 -22.67 5.42
C PHE A 810 17.26 -23.27 6.83
N TYR A 811 16.65 -24.44 7.00
CA TYR A 811 16.52 -25.08 8.31
C TYR A 811 17.86 -25.60 8.83
N THR A 812 18.73 -26.07 7.91
CA THR A 812 20.12 -26.47 8.20
C THR A 812 20.88 -25.32 8.87
N ILE A 813 20.84 -24.12 8.28
CA ILE A 813 21.48 -22.93 8.86
C ILE A 813 20.83 -22.52 10.17
N LYS A 814 19.50 -22.56 10.26
CA LYS A 814 18.80 -22.25 11.50
C LYS A 814 19.32 -23.12 12.65
N ILE A 815 19.42 -24.44 12.46
CA ILE A 815 19.91 -25.36 13.49
C ILE A 815 21.37 -25.06 13.85
N SER A 816 22.24 -24.89 12.85
CA SER A 816 23.67 -24.65 13.12
C SER A 816 23.91 -23.34 13.87
N SER A 817 23.05 -22.33 13.68
CA SER A 817 23.18 -21.01 14.31
C SER A 817 22.43 -20.86 15.64
N SER A 818 21.39 -21.66 15.90
CA SER A 818 20.53 -21.54 17.11
C SER A 818 21.00 -22.41 18.29
N GLY A 819 22.08 -23.17 18.11
CA GLY A 819 22.53 -24.20 19.04
C GLY A 819 21.91 -25.57 18.74
N TRP A 820 22.67 -26.62 19.04
CA TRP A 820 22.28 -28.00 18.73
C TRP A 820 21.33 -28.57 19.79
N PRO A 821 20.31 -29.35 19.38
CA PRO A 821 19.52 -30.15 20.32
C PRO A 821 20.38 -30.94 21.31
N LYS A 822 19.96 -31.00 22.58
CA LYS A 822 20.73 -31.65 23.68
C LYS A 822 21.08 -33.13 23.42
N TRP A 823 20.35 -33.80 22.54
CA TRP A 823 20.58 -35.20 22.18
C TRP A 823 21.71 -35.38 21.14
N LEU A 824 22.13 -34.31 20.45
CA LEU A 824 23.26 -34.32 19.51
C LEU A 824 24.57 -33.98 20.26
N LYS A 825 25.31 -35.02 20.66
CA LYS A 825 26.50 -34.87 21.51
C LYS A 825 27.79 -34.82 20.71
N THR A 826 27.91 -35.60 19.64
CA THR A 826 29.16 -35.72 18.86
C THR A 826 29.15 -34.88 17.58
N ALA A 827 30.32 -34.60 17.03
CA ALA A 827 30.45 -33.96 15.71
C ALA A 827 29.81 -34.83 14.60
N GLU A 828 29.87 -36.15 14.74
CA GLU A 828 29.26 -37.10 13.81
C GLU A 828 27.73 -37.06 13.86
N ASP A 829 27.15 -36.95 15.06
CA ASP A 829 25.69 -36.80 15.23
C ASP A 829 25.20 -35.50 14.58
N LYS A 830 25.94 -34.40 14.78
CA LYS A 830 25.65 -33.10 14.16
C LYS A 830 25.73 -33.19 12.64
N LYS A 831 26.74 -33.86 12.09
CA LYS A 831 26.89 -34.08 10.65
C LYS A 831 25.75 -34.93 10.09
N LYS A 832 25.39 -36.04 10.73
CA LYS A 832 24.24 -36.88 10.36
C LYS A 832 22.92 -36.11 10.43
N CYS A 833 22.74 -35.24 11.43
CA CYS A 833 21.56 -34.40 11.57
C CYS A 833 21.40 -33.38 10.43
N LEU A 834 22.50 -32.86 9.86
CA LEU A 834 22.43 -31.96 8.70
C LEU A 834 22.25 -32.70 7.37
N GLN A 835 22.67 -33.98 7.32
CA GLN A 835 22.55 -34.81 6.12
C GLN A 835 21.14 -35.35 5.92
N ASN A 836 20.44 -35.69 7.00
CA ASN A 836 19.04 -36.09 6.99
C ASN A 836 18.13 -34.87 6.85
#